data_AF-A0A3B9ADX0-F1
#
_entry.id   AF-A0A3B9ADX0-F1
#
_cell.length_a   1.000
_cell.length_b   1.000
_cell.length_c   1.000
_cell.angle_alpha   90.00
_cell.angle_beta   90.00
_cell.angle_gamma   90.00
#
_symmetry.space_group_name_H-M   'P 1'
#
loop_
_entity.id
_entity.type
_entity.pdbx_description
1 polymer ?
#
loop_
_entity_poly.entity_id
_entity_poly.type
_entity_poly.pdbx_seq_one_letter_code
_entity_poly.pdbx_strand_id
1 'polypeptide(L)'
;DADFIACHHPVFLERYELLDMAAEGATFLLNTELERDAIWASFTVASQRQIIDKNIKLYCINAAAIAERHGMGKRINTIMQACFFAITDLMPTEPAIDAIKQAVASTYGRKGRAIVQQNNEAIDDALAEVYPLNGNWRVDSTRKLRPPVPDTAPEFVQRVTGEIIAGRGDLIPVSLLPEDGAYPVGTAAYEKRNLGQEIPRVDYDLCTHCGKCAFVCPHSVIRSKAFPAELAVEAPPTFQHQQIKGRDYPEGLHISYQVSPEDCTGCKLCVDICPIRDKSNVSHKAINMVPKAPSGPEEKDNWTFFEQLPDYDRRLAKIDTMKGAMLLEPLFEFSGACLGCGETPYIRLASQLFGDRMVVANATGCSSIYGGNLPTTPWAANREGRGPAWNNSLFEDNAEFGLGMRLALDQQRILARDLLARLNGELDATLVEDILNADESDEAGIHEQRQRVAALKEQLAALNTEPARLLLSVADSLCKRSVWIIGGDGWAYDIGYGGLDHVLASGENVNILVLDTEVYSNTGGQTSKATPRGAVAKFSAAGKPTAKKDLARIAMSYENVYVAHVAYGAKDVQTLHAFIEAESYDGPSLIIAYAPCIAHGIDLEDNHRQQQLAVDSGHWPLLRFDPRRAEKNHNPLHLDSKPPSIPYREFARSEARFNMLWRSHPEQAERLLSEAQHEVSERFHRYQQLADLDWSETEGPVMKKTKPEGANDA
;
A
#
# COMPACT_ATOMS: atom_id res chain seq x y z
N ASP A 1 -22.06 -27.24 -20.25
CA ASP A 1 -20.88 -28.09 -20.04
C ASP A 1 -19.77 -27.67 -20.99
N ALA A 2 -18.52 -27.83 -20.57
CA ALA A 2 -17.31 -27.42 -21.28
C ALA A 2 -16.54 -28.65 -21.78
N ASP A 3 -16.24 -28.68 -23.08
CA ASP A 3 -15.48 -29.76 -23.72
C ASP A 3 -13.97 -29.67 -23.47
N PHE A 4 -13.48 -28.49 -23.11
CA PHE A 4 -12.09 -28.22 -22.81
C PHE A 4 -11.94 -27.30 -21.59
N ILE A 5 -11.06 -27.68 -20.67
CA ILE A 5 -10.71 -26.89 -19.48
C ILE A 5 -9.18 -26.84 -19.38
N ALA A 6 -8.62 -25.69 -19.05
CA ALA A 6 -7.18 -25.56 -18.81
C ALA A 6 -6.89 -24.87 -17.47
N CYS A 7 -5.96 -25.46 -16.71
CA CYS A 7 -5.42 -24.91 -15.48
C CYS A 7 -3.98 -24.43 -15.73
N HIS A 8 -3.82 -23.12 -15.91
CA HIS A 8 -2.51 -22.54 -16.22
C HIS A 8 -1.64 -22.30 -14.97
N HIS A 9 -2.22 -22.42 -13.77
CA HIS A 9 -1.52 -22.23 -12.51
C HIS A 9 -1.93 -23.30 -11.48
N PRO A 10 -1.01 -24.17 -11.01
CA PRO A 10 -1.33 -25.31 -10.14
C PRO A 10 -2.12 -24.98 -8.88
N VAL A 11 -1.88 -23.81 -8.27
CA VAL A 11 -2.59 -23.36 -7.04
C VAL A 11 -4.12 -23.40 -7.16
N PHE A 12 -4.66 -23.31 -8.38
CA PHE A 12 -6.10 -23.34 -8.61
C PHE A 12 -6.72 -24.73 -8.38
N LEU A 13 -5.93 -25.81 -8.46
CA LEU A 13 -6.38 -27.16 -8.11
C LEU A 13 -6.86 -27.26 -6.65
N GLU A 14 -6.32 -26.41 -5.77
CA GLU A 14 -6.63 -26.40 -4.35
C GLU A 14 -7.69 -25.34 -3.99
N ARG A 15 -7.98 -24.38 -4.87
CA ARG A 15 -8.87 -23.23 -4.58
C ARG A 15 -10.23 -23.29 -5.26
N TYR A 16 -10.33 -23.91 -6.44
CA TYR A 16 -11.53 -23.86 -7.27
C TYR A 16 -11.96 -25.26 -7.70
N GLU A 17 -13.27 -25.46 -7.80
CA GLU A 17 -13.85 -26.65 -8.46
C GLU A 17 -13.73 -26.49 -9.98
N LEU A 18 -12.51 -26.65 -10.51
CA LEU A 18 -12.20 -26.39 -11.92
C LEU A 18 -12.99 -27.25 -12.90
N LEU A 19 -13.46 -28.42 -12.47
CA LEU A 19 -14.04 -29.46 -13.32
C LEU A 19 -15.57 -29.54 -13.21
N ASP A 20 -16.21 -28.69 -12.41
CA ASP A 20 -17.67 -28.72 -12.21
C ASP A 20 -18.43 -28.58 -13.53
N MET A 21 -17.97 -27.67 -14.39
CA MET A 21 -18.55 -27.44 -15.71
C MET A 21 -18.08 -28.43 -16.78
N ALA A 22 -17.17 -29.37 -16.49
CA ALA A 22 -16.65 -30.32 -17.48
C ALA A 22 -17.76 -31.22 -18.03
N ALA A 23 -17.82 -31.36 -19.35
CA ALA A 23 -18.64 -32.35 -20.04
C ALA A 23 -18.08 -33.78 -19.86
N GLU A 24 -18.89 -34.79 -20.13
CA GLU A 24 -18.40 -36.17 -20.26
C GLU A 24 -17.44 -36.28 -21.46
N GLY A 25 -16.27 -36.90 -21.27
CA GLY A 25 -15.23 -37.02 -22.28
C GLY A 25 -14.40 -35.76 -22.52
N ALA A 26 -14.58 -34.71 -21.70
CA ALA A 26 -13.86 -33.45 -21.84
C ALA A 26 -12.34 -33.60 -21.72
N THR A 27 -11.60 -32.65 -22.29
CA THR A 27 -10.13 -32.56 -22.18
C THR A 27 -9.73 -31.57 -21.08
N PHE A 28 -8.86 -31.98 -20.17
CA PHE A 28 -8.28 -31.11 -19.14
C PHE A 28 -6.78 -30.96 -19.31
N LEU A 29 -6.30 -29.73 -19.50
CA LEU A 29 -4.87 -29.39 -19.62
C LEU A 29 -4.36 -28.77 -18.31
N LEU A 30 -3.34 -29.37 -17.71
CA LEU A 30 -2.69 -28.88 -16.50
C LEU A 30 -1.25 -28.41 -16.78
N ASN A 31 -0.97 -27.13 -16.52
CA ASN A 31 0.41 -26.66 -16.37
C ASN A 31 0.92 -27.02 -14.97
N THR A 32 2.02 -27.77 -14.86
CA THR A 32 2.59 -28.20 -13.57
C THR A 32 4.09 -28.47 -13.67
N GLU A 33 4.80 -28.20 -12.57
CA GLU A 33 6.22 -28.52 -12.40
C GLU A 33 6.43 -29.89 -11.74
N LEU A 34 5.35 -30.55 -11.32
CA LEU A 34 5.41 -31.87 -10.68
C LEU A 34 5.80 -32.96 -11.68
N GLU A 35 6.62 -33.90 -11.22
CA GLU A 35 6.92 -35.14 -11.93
C GLU A 35 5.65 -35.99 -12.12
N ARG A 36 5.62 -36.77 -13.22
CA ARG A 36 4.41 -37.49 -13.70
C ARG A 36 3.71 -38.33 -12.63
N ASP A 37 4.48 -39.00 -11.78
CA ASP A 37 4.00 -39.87 -10.71
C ASP A 37 3.38 -39.09 -9.54
N ALA A 38 3.75 -37.83 -9.35
CA ALA A 38 3.21 -36.95 -8.32
C ALA A 38 1.95 -36.18 -8.75
N ILE A 39 1.67 -36.08 -10.06
CA ILE A 39 0.55 -35.26 -10.58
C ILE A 39 -0.80 -35.77 -10.08
N TRP A 40 -1.05 -37.08 -10.13
CA TRP A 40 -2.35 -37.64 -9.72
C TRP A 40 -2.67 -37.34 -8.24
N ALA A 41 -1.67 -37.36 -7.38
CA ALA A 41 -1.78 -37.07 -5.95
C ALA A 41 -2.00 -35.56 -5.65
N SER A 42 -1.81 -34.68 -6.63
CA SER A 42 -2.03 -33.24 -6.47
C SER A 42 -3.51 -32.85 -6.52
N PHE A 43 -4.36 -33.66 -7.16
CA PHE A 43 -5.79 -33.41 -7.27
C PHE A 43 -6.54 -33.63 -5.96
N THR A 44 -7.64 -32.91 -5.77
CA THR A 44 -8.59 -33.17 -4.68
C THR A 44 -9.38 -34.46 -4.91
N VAL A 45 -10.01 -34.97 -3.84
CA VAL A 45 -10.96 -36.09 -3.91
C VAL A 45 -12.06 -35.83 -4.94
N ALA A 46 -12.59 -34.60 -4.98
CA ALA A 46 -13.64 -34.20 -5.91
C ALA A 46 -13.13 -34.23 -7.36
N SER A 47 -11.98 -33.60 -7.63
CA SER A 47 -11.39 -33.57 -8.97
C SER A 47 -11.04 -34.97 -9.48
N GLN A 48 -10.44 -35.84 -8.64
CA GLN A 48 -10.15 -37.22 -9.03
C GLN A 48 -11.43 -37.99 -9.40
N ARG A 49 -12.49 -37.82 -8.60
CA ARG A 49 -13.79 -38.45 -8.88
C ARG A 49 -14.39 -37.94 -10.19
N GLN A 50 -14.40 -36.62 -10.41
CA GLN A 50 -14.92 -36.04 -11.65
C GLN A 50 -14.12 -36.48 -12.88
N ILE A 51 -12.80 -36.61 -12.78
CA ILE A 51 -11.96 -37.12 -13.89
C ILE A 51 -12.37 -38.55 -14.27
N ILE A 52 -12.62 -39.41 -13.28
CA ILE A 52 -13.03 -40.80 -13.52
C ILE A 52 -14.47 -40.87 -14.03
N ASP A 53 -15.41 -40.28 -13.30
CA ASP A 53 -16.85 -40.40 -13.56
C ASP A 53 -17.23 -39.78 -14.91
N LYS A 54 -16.58 -38.66 -15.28
CA LYS A 54 -16.81 -37.98 -16.56
C LYS A 54 -15.85 -38.45 -17.66
N ASN A 55 -15.01 -39.46 -17.43
CA ASN A 55 -14.02 -39.96 -18.39
C ASN A 55 -13.14 -38.84 -19.04
N ILE A 56 -12.62 -37.94 -18.21
CA ILE A 56 -11.85 -36.76 -18.66
C ILE A 56 -10.47 -37.18 -19.18
N LYS A 57 -10.09 -36.63 -20.35
CA LYS A 57 -8.76 -36.79 -20.94
C LYS A 57 -7.78 -35.80 -20.32
N LEU A 58 -6.86 -36.28 -19.50
CA LEU A 58 -5.89 -35.44 -18.80
C LEU A 58 -4.61 -35.24 -19.62
N TYR A 59 -4.21 -33.99 -19.83
CA TYR A 59 -2.94 -33.59 -20.44
C TYR A 59 -2.14 -32.72 -19.49
N CYS A 60 -0.82 -32.83 -19.55
CA CYS A 60 0.09 -32.06 -18.69
C CYS A 60 1.24 -31.46 -19.48
N ILE A 61 1.77 -30.34 -18.98
CA ILE A 61 2.96 -29.66 -19.49
C ILE A 61 3.65 -28.89 -18.37
N ASN A 62 4.98 -28.75 -18.43
CA ASN A 62 5.73 -27.81 -17.61
C ASN A 62 6.04 -26.54 -18.43
N ALA A 63 5.06 -25.64 -18.54
CA ALA A 63 5.19 -24.44 -19.33
C ALA A 63 6.20 -23.44 -18.73
N ALA A 64 6.40 -23.48 -17.41
CA ALA A 64 7.38 -22.64 -16.72
C ALA A 64 8.82 -22.98 -17.15
N ALA A 65 9.17 -24.27 -17.18
CA ALA A 65 10.49 -24.72 -17.64
C ALA A 65 10.76 -24.41 -19.13
N ILE A 66 9.72 -24.47 -19.98
CA ILE A 66 9.84 -24.04 -21.39
C ILE A 66 10.08 -22.54 -21.46
N ALA A 67 9.28 -21.73 -20.76
CA ALA A 67 9.43 -20.27 -20.76
C ALA A 67 10.79 -19.82 -20.22
N GLU A 68 11.33 -20.50 -19.21
CA GLU A 68 12.67 -20.24 -18.66
C GLU A 68 13.77 -20.55 -19.67
N ARG A 69 13.76 -21.74 -20.31
CA ARG A 69 14.73 -22.14 -21.35
C ARG A 69 14.84 -21.12 -22.48
N HIS A 70 13.70 -20.55 -22.89
CA HIS A 70 13.63 -19.58 -23.99
C HIS A 70 13.78 -18.11 -23.54
N GLY A 71 14.06 -17.86 -22.26
CA GLY A 71 14.25 -16.50 -21.74
C GLY A 71 12.99 -15.64 -21.77
N MET A 72 11.80 -16.27 -21.73
CA MET A 72 10.50 -15.61 -21.74
C MET A 72 10.02 -15.21 -20.32
N GLY A 73 10.79 -15.55 -19.29
CA GLY A 73 10.45 -15.29 -17.89
C GLY A 73 9.18 -16.04 -17.49
N LYS A 74 8.25 -15.36 -16.83
CA LYS A 74 6.99 -15.97 -16.34
C LYS A 74 5.89 -16.09 -17.41
N ARG A 75 6.21 -15.89 -18.70
CA ARG A 75 5.21 -15.84 -19.79
C ARG A 75 4.99 -17.21 -20.42
N ILE A 76 3.83 -17.79 -20.13
CA ILE A 76 3.42 -19.11 -20.66
C ILE A 76 2.28 -19.03 -21.69
N ASN A 77 1.87 -17.83 -22.09
CA ASN A 77 0.66 -17.62 -22.90
C ASN A 77 0.70 -18.32 -24.27
N THR A 78 1.79 -18.17 -25.03
CA THR A 78 1.94 -18.81 -26.35
C THR A 78 2.14 -20.33 -26.24
N ILE A 79 2.80 -20.79 -25.17
CA ILE A 79 2.97 -22.21 -24.85
C ILE A 79 1.60 -22.87 -24.60
N MET A 80 0.80 -22.33 -23.67
CA MET A 80 -0.52 -22.88 -23.35
C MET A 80 -1.49 -22.78 -24.54
N GLN A 81 -1.38 -21.72 -25.35
CA GLN A 81 -2.17 -21.57 -26.58
C GLN A 81 -1.81 -22.65 -27.61
N ALA A 82 -0.53 -22.95 -27.80
CA ALA A 82 -0.10 -24.03 -28.69
C ALA A 82 -0.63 -25.39 -28.22
N CYS A 83 -0.55 -25.67 -26.91
CA CYS A 83 -1.11 -26.89 -26.33
C CYS A 83 -2.61 -27.02 -26.60
N PHE A 84 -3.38 -25.94 -26.43
CA PHE A 84 -4.83 -25.96 -26.71
C PHE A 84 -5.15 -26.46 -28.12
N PHE A 85 -4.50 -25.92 -29.16
CA PHE A 85 -4.73 -26.36 -30.54
C PHE A 85 -4.13 -27.73 -30.85
N ALA A 86 -3.10 -28.16 -30.11
CA ALA A 86 -2.48 -29.47 -30.32
C ALA A 86 -3.32 -30.63 -29.77
N ILE A 87 -4.10 -30.39 -28.72
CA ILE A 87 -4.83 -31.44 -27.98
C ILE A 87 -6.35 -31.36 -28.14
N THR A 88 -6.85 -30.41 -28.95
CA THR A 88 -8.27 -30.27 -29.28
C THR A 88 -8.51 -30.55 -30.76
N ASP A 89 -9.62 -31.22 -31.07
CA ASP A 89 -10.01 -31.53 -32.45
C ASP A 89 -10.71 -30.35 -33.17
N LEU A 90 -10.46 -29.11 -32.73
CA LEU A 90 -11.14 -27.92 -33.24
C LEU A 90 -10.72 -27.59 -34.69
N MET A 91 -9.44 -27.78 -35.01
CA MET A 91 -8.89 -27.58 -36.35
C MET A 91 -7.58 -28.37 -36.53
N PRO A 92 -7.12 -28.61 -37.78
CA PRO A 92 -5.86 -29.29 -38.01
C PRO A 92 -4.68 -28.54 -37.38
N THR A 93 -3.79 -29.28 -36.70
CA THR A 93 -2.71 -28.72 -35.88
C THR A 93 -1.74 -27.86 -36.68
N GLU A 94 -1.29 -28.31 -37.86
CA GLU A 94 -0.33 -27.56 -38.69
C GLU A 94 -0.83 -26.14 -39.05
N PRO A 95 -2.02 -25.96 -39.68
CA PRO A 95 -2.61 -24.64 -39.92
C PRO A 95 -2.79 -23.77 -38.67
N ALA A 96 -3.15 -24.37 -37.53
CA ALA A 96 -3.30 -23.63 -36.27
C ALA A 96 -1.96 -23.06 -35.78
N ILE A 97 -0.91 -23.88 -35.81
CA ILE A 97 0.42 -23.48 -35.36
C ILE A 97 1.02 -22.43 -36.30
N ASP A 98 0.82 -22.55 -37.61
CA ASP A 98 1.20 -21.51 -38.57
C ASP A 98 0.50 -20.18 -38.27
N ALA A 99 -0.80 -20.22 -37.99
CA ALA A 99 -1.56 -19.02 -37.64
C ALA A 99 -1.07 -18.38 -36.33
N ILE A 100 -0.72 -19.18 -35.31
CA ILE A 100 -0.14 -18.68 -34.06
C ILE A 100 1.21 -18.02 -34.32
N LYS A 101 2.11 -18.66 -35.08
CA LYS A 101 3.42 -18.07 -35.42
C LYS A 101 3.28 -16.78 -36.23
N GLN A 102 2.29 -16.70 -37.12
CA GLN A 102 1.95 -15.45 -37.82
C GLN A 102 1.44 -14.36 -36.86
N ALA A 103 0.57 -14.71 -35.91
CA ALA A 103 0.07 -13.79 -34.90
C ALA A 103 1.19 -13.27 -33.98
N VAL A 104 2.14 -14.13 -33.62
CA VAL A 104 3.37 -13.76 -32.88
C VAL A 104 4.20 -12.77 -33.68
N ALA A 105 4.42 -13.01 -34.98
CA ALA A 105 5.15 -12.09 -35.84
C ALA A 105 4.46 -10.73 -35.97
N SER A 106 3.13 -10.71 -36.13
CA SER A 106 2.34 -9.47 -36.20
C SER A 106 2.39 -8.67 -34.89
N THR A 107 2.21 -9.36 -33.76
CA THR A 107 2.09 -8.72 -32.43
C THR A 107 3.45 -8.27 -31.88
N TYR A 108 4.49 -9.10 -32.04
CA TYR A 108 5.80 -8.89 -31.43
C TYR A 108 6.90 -8.50 -32.41
N GLY A 109 6.63 -8.49 -33.72
CA GLY A 109 7.62 -8.11 -34.73
C GLY A 109 8.24 -6.73 -34.49
N ARG A 110 7.45 -5.78 -33.98
CA ARG A 110 7.92 -4.43 -33.60
C ARG A 110 8.83 -4.42 -32.36
N LYS A 111 8.83 -5.47 -31.54
CA LYS A 111 9.68 -5.61 -30.35
C LYS A 111 11.04 -6.25 -30.63
N GLY A 112 11.24 -6.81 -31.83
CA GLY A 112 12.52 -7.36 -32.28
C GLY A 112 12.44 -8.82 -32.70
N ARG A 113 13.35 -9.22 -33.60
CA ARG A 113 13.38 -10.59 -34.16
C ARG A 113 13.66 -11.67 -33.10
N ALA A 114 14.49 -11.38 -32.11
CA ALA A 114 14.81 -12.31 -31.03
C ALA A 114 13.55 -12.74 -30.25
N ILE A 115 12.66 -11.81 -29.92
CA ILE A 115 11.40 -12.12 -29.20
C ILE A 115 10.49 -13.01 -30.03
N VAL A 116 10.38 -12.75 -31.34
CA VAL A 116 9.59 -13.58 -32.26
C VAL A 116 10.17 -14.99 -32.31
N GLN A 117 11.50 -15.12 -32.42
CA GLN A 117 12.17 -16.42 -32.44
C GLN A 117 11.95 -17.20 -31.14
N GLN A 118 12.16 -16.58 -29.97
CA GLN A 118 11.91 -17.19 -28.66
C GLN A 118 10.48 -17.73 -28.53
N ASN A 119 9.49 -16.98 -29.00
CA ASN A 119 8.09 -17.44 -28.97
C ASN A 119 7.86 -18.62 -29.92
N ASN A 120 8.46 -18.59 -31.13
CA ASN A 120 8.31 -19.68 -32.09
C ASN A 120 8.96 -20.98 -31.57
N GLU A 121 10.16 -20.89 -30.98
CA GLU A 121 10.87 -22.03 -30.38
C GLU A 121 10.09 -22.59 -29.18
N ALA A 122 9.53 -21.72 -28.33
CA ALA A 122 8.68 -22.14 -27.22
C ALA A 122 7.38 -22.82 -27.69
N ILE A 123 6.80 -22.40 -28.82
CA ILE A 123 5.64 -23.07 -29.43
C ILE A 123 6.02 -24.47 -29.89
N ASP A 124 7.19 -24.64 -30.53
CA ASP A 124 7.66 -25.94 -31.01
C ASP A 124 7.94 -26.90 -29.85
N ASP A 125 8.59 -26.43 -28.78
CA ASP A 125 8.80 -27.22 -27.56
C ASP A 125 7.47 -27.58 -26.88
N ALA A 126 6.49 -26.67 -26.87
CA ALA A 126 5.17 -26.94 -26.31
C ALA A 126 4.46 -28.12 -26.99
N LEU A 127 4.60 -28.22 -28.32
CA LEU A 127 4.05 -29.32 -29.11
C LEU A 127 4.75 -30.65 -28.82
N ALA A 128 6.07 -30.61 -28.61
CA ALA A 128 6.87 -31.80 -28.34
C ALA A 128 6.69 -32.30 -26.89
N GLU A 129 6.42 -31.41 -25.95
CA GLU A 129 6.45 -31.70 -24.52
C GLU A 129 5.08 -31.79 -23.85
N VAL A 130 3.98 -31.38 -24.50
CA VAL A 130 2.64 -31.67 -24.00
C VAL A 130 2.37 -33.18 -24.10
N TYR A 131 1.87 -33.80 -23.03
CA TYR A 131 1.64 -35.25 -23.02
C TYR A 131 0.32 -35.64 -22.34
N PRO A 132 -0.33 -36.73 -22.78
CA PRO A 132 -1.45 -37.31 -22.06
C PRO A 132 -0.96 -38.02 -20.79
N LEU A 133 -1.66 -37.81 -19.68
CA LEU A 133 -1.46 -38.57 -18.45
C LEU A 133 -2.48 -39.71 -18.41
N ASN A 134 -2.03 -40.91 -18.79
CA ASN A 134 -2.84 -42.12 -18.81
C ASN A 134 -2.57 -42.96 -17.55
N GLY A 135 -3.61 -43.54 -16.97
CA GLY A 135 -3.50 -44.41 -15.80
C GLY A 135 -4.82 -45.10 -15.50
N ASN A 136 -4.77 -46.23 -14.78
CA ASN A 136 -5.96 -46.86 -14.22
C ASN A 136 -6.27 -46.15 -12.90
N TRP A 137 -6.97 -45.02 -13.01
CA TRP A 137 -7.18 -44.10 -11.92
C TRP A 137 -8.16 -44.65 -10.89
N ARG A 138 -7.84 -44.44 -9.62
CA ARG A 138 -8.74 -44.63 -8.49
C ARG A 138 -8.77 -43.36 -7.66
N VAL A 139 -9.87 -43.13 -6.97
CA VAL A 139 -9.95 -42.03 -6.00
C VAL A 139 -9.13 -42.43 -4.76
N ASP A 140 -7.92 -41.90 -4.62
CA ASP A 140 -7.01 -42.15 -3.50
C ASP A 140 -6.39 -40.88 -2.89
N SER A 141 -6.80 -39.71 -3.37
CA SER A 141 -6.45 -38.44 -2.73
C SER A 141 -7.11 -38.33 -1.34
N THR A 142 -6.42 -37.63 -0.44
CA THR A 142 -6.98 -37.15 0.84
C THR A 142 -7.19 -35.64 0.83
N ARG A 143 -6.79 -34.96 -0.25
CA ARG A 143 -6.87 -33.51 -0.40
C ARG A 143 -8.31 -33.09 -0.64
N LYS A 144 -8.74 -32.04 0.06
CA LYS A 144 -9.99 -31.33 -0.19
C LYS A 144 -9.66 -29.95 -0.75
N LEU A 145 -10.66 -29.31 -1.34
CA LEU A 145 -10.53 -27.88 -1.60
C LEU A 145 -10.23 -27.15 -0.29
N ARG A 146 -9.30 -26.22 -0.39
CA ARG A 146 -9.02 -25.28 0.69
C ARG A 146 -10.28 -24.45 0.92
N PRO A 147 -10.76 -24.30 2.17
CA PRO A 147 -11.86 -23.39 2.44
C PRO A 147 -11.44 -21.96 2.06
N PRO A 148 -12.36 -21.12 1.55
CA PRO A 148 -12.02 -19.77 1.06
C PRO A 148 -11.48 -18.87 2.18
N VAL A 149 -11.92 -19.11 3.41
CA VAL A 149 -11.45 -18.49 4.65
C VAL A 149 -11.35 -19.55 5.75
N PRO A 150 -10.54 -19.35 6.82
CA PRO A 150 -10.45 -20.30 7.93
C PRO A 150 -11.76 -20.45 8.70
N ASP A 151 -12.01 -21.64 9.29
CA ASP A 151 -13.19 -21.91 10.14
C ASP A 151 -13.22 -21.05 11.42
N THR A 152 -12.08 -20.46 11.79
CA THR A 152 -11.95 -19.52 12.92
C THR A 152 -12.34 -18.09 12.56
N ALA A 153 -12.62 -17.79 11.28
CA ALA A 153 -13.02 -16.46 10.86
C ALA A 153 -14.41 -16.08 11.43
N PRO A 154 -14.73 -14.79 11.61
CA PRO A 154 -16.06 -14.38 12.05
C PRO A 154 -17.18 -14.87 11.11
N GLU A 155 -18.38 -15.06 11.65
CA GLU A 155 -19.52 -15.60 10.87
C GLU A 155 -19.78 -14.82 9.57
N PHE A 156 -19.76 -13.48 9.62
CA PHE A 156 -19.91 -12.64 8.43
C PHE A 156 -18.83 -12.95 7.38
N VAL A 157 -17.58 -13.13 7.82
CA VAL A 157 -16.46 -13.44 6.93
C VAL A 157 -16.64 -14.82 6.30
N GLN A 158 -17.12 -15.81 7.05
CA GLN A 158 -17.40 -17.14 6.49
C GLN A 158 -18.55 -17.12 5.48
N ARG A 159 -19.67 -16.50 5.84
CA ARG A 159 -20.94 -16.60 5.09
C ARG A 159 -21.08 -15.59 3.95
N VAL A 160 -20.33 -14.49 3.98
CA VAL A 160 -20.40 -13.41 2.98
C VAL A 160 -19.06 -13.29 2.26
N THR A 161 -18.01 -12.86 2.96
CA THR A 161 -16.68 -12.64 2.35
C THR A 161 -16.13 -13.91 1.70
N GLY A 162 -16.20 -15.06 2.38
CA GLY A 162 -15.72 -16.35 1.89
C GLY A 162 -16.46 -16.83 0.65
N GLU A 163 -17.78 -16.62 0.58
CA GLU A 163 -18.59 -16.98 -0.58
C GLU A 163 -18.26 -16.10 -1.80
N ILE A 164 -18.02 -14.80 -1.61
CA ILE A 164 -17.56 -13.91 -2.69
C ILE A 164 -16.15 -14.32 -3.16
N ILE A 165 -15.22 -14.60 -2.23
CA ILE A 165 -13.85 -15.10 -2.56
C ILE A 165 -13.94 -16.39 -3.38
N ALA A 166 -14.89 -17.27 -3.06
CA ALA A 166 -15.10 -18.53 -3.76
C ALA A 166 -15.85 -18.39 -5.10
N GLY A 167 -16.20 -17.17 -5.53
CA GLY A 167 -16.92 -16.93 -6.77
C GLY A 167 -18.42 -17.27 -6.71
N ARG A 168 -18.98 -17.38 -5.50
CA ARG A 168 -20.39 -17.72 -5.22
C ARG A 168 -21.20 -16.54 -4.66
N GLY A 169 -20.74 -15.31 -4.90
CA GLY A 169 -21.37 -14.09 -4.38
C GLY A 169 -22.85 -13.94 -4.76
N ASP A 170 -23.25 -14.36 -5.96
CA ASP A 170 -24.64 -14.31 -6.44
C ASP A 170 -25.61 -15.20 -5.63
N LEU A 171 -25.09 -16.16 -4.85
CA LEU A 171 -25.90 -17.04 -4.00
C LEU A 171 -26.20 -16.43 -2.62
N ILE A 172 -25.57 -15.30 -2.28
CA ILE A 172 -25.74 -14.65 -0.98
C ILE A 172 -27.12 -13.96 -0.95
N PRO A 173 -28.02 -14.34 -0.02
CA PRO A 173 -29.31 -13.68 0.08
C PRO A 173 -29.15 -12.26 0.63
N VAL A 174 -30.04 -11.35 0.19
CA VAL A 174 -30.07 -9.95 0.63
C VAL A 174 -30.09 -9.82 2.15
N SER A 175 -30.72 -10.75 2.87
CA SER A 175 -30.79 -10.76 4.34
C SER A 175 -29.44 -10.93 5.06
N LEU A 176 -28.36 -11.27 4.36
CA LEU A 176 -27.01 -11.34 4.93
C LEU A 176 -26.17 -10.09 4.63
N LEU A 177 -26.68 -9.16 3.83
CA LEU A 177 -25.97 -7.93 3.48
C LEU A 177 -26.35 -6.80 4.45
N PRO A 178 -25.39 -5.98 4.90
CA PRO A 178 -25.67 -4.79 5.71
C PRO A 178 -26.55 -3.78 4.95
N GLU A 179 -27.51 -3.17 5.64
CA GLU A 179 -28.47 -2.22 5.03
C GLU A 179 -27.81 -0.93 4.52
N ASP A 180 -26.73 -0.52 5.18
CA ASP A 180 -25.95 0.69 4.89
C ASP A 180 -24.69 0.42 4.06
N GLY A 181 -24.43 -0.84 3.71
CA GLY A 181 -23.23 -1.25 2.99
C GLY A 181 -21.94 -1.23 3.82
N ALA A 182 -22.00 -1.15 5.16
CA ALA A 182 -20.82 -1.17 6.01
C ALA A 182 -20.27 -2.60 6.21
N TYR A 183 -19.03 -2.83 5.79
CA TYR A 183 -18.34 -4.13 5.92
C TYR A 183 -17.37 -4.14 7.10
N PRO A 184 -17.11 -5.31 7.72
CA PRO A 184 -16.12 -5.44 8.77
C PRO A 184 -14.70 -5.17 8.25
N VAL A 185 -13.89 -4.59 9.12
CA VAL A 185 -12.45 -4.35 8.91
C VAL A 185 -11.62 -5.63 9.15
N GLY A 186 -10.37 -5.63 8.70
CA GLY A 186 -9.38 -6.68 8.95
C GLY A 186 -9.61 -7.96 8.15
N THR A 187 -10.42 -7.90 7.08
CA THR A 187 -10.84 -9.10 6.35
C THR A 187 -9.78 -9.61 5.37
N ALA A 188 -8.84 -8.77 4.93
CA ALA A 188 -7.73 -9.19 4.06
C ALA A 188 -6.83 -10.24 4.73
N ALA A 189 -6.72 -10.24 6.07
CA ALA A 189 -5.93 -11.22 6.82
C ALA A 189 -6.38 -12.67 6.61
N TYR A 190 -7.63 -12.91 6.19
CA TYR A 190 -8.17 -14.25 5.97
C TYR A 190 -7.96 -14.79 4.55
N GLU A 191 -7.55 -13.96 3.58
CA GLU A 191 -7.41 -14.41 2.18
C GLU A 191 -6.27 -15.40 1.98
N LYS A 192 -5.11 -15.12 2.60
CA LYS A 192 -3.88 -15.95 2.54
C LYS A 192 -3.59 -16.46 1.12
N ARG A 193 -3.52 -15.52 0.17
CA ARG A 193 -3.55 -15.74 -1.29
C ARG A 193 -2.45 -16.66 -1.83
N ASN A 194 -1.33 -16.73 -1.12
CA ASN A 194 -0.19 -17.62 -1.38
C ASN A 194 0.42 -17.44 -2.79
N LEU A 195 0.81 -16.20 -3.13
CA LEU A 195 1.28 -15.86 -4.48
C LEU A 195 2.80 -15.90 -4.67
N GLY A 196 3.57 -15.60 -3.61
CA GLY A 196 5.02 -15.51 -3.67
C GLY A 196 5.69 -16.88 -3.80
N GLN A 197 6.57 -17.02 -4.79
CA GLN A 197 7.44 -18.20 -4.97
C GLN A 197 8.71 -18.12 -4.10
N GLU A 198 9.09 -16.92 -3.71
CA GLU A 198 10.18 -16.63 -2.79
C GLU A 198 9.67 -15.70 -1.69
N ILE A 199 10.23 -15.83 -0.49
CA ILE A 199 9.95 -14.96 0.65
C ILE A 199 11.26 -14.43 1.24
N PRO A 200 11.27 -13.23 1.84
CA PRO A 200 12.47 -12.72 2.48
C PRO A 200 12.76 -13.47 3.79
N ARG A 201 14.03 -13.73 4.08
CA ARG A 201 14.49 -14.27 5.37
C ARG A 201 15.62 -13.41 5.92
N VAL A 202 15.56 -13.09 7.21
CA VAL A 202 16.51 -12.20 7.89
C VAL A 202 17.73 -13.00 8.35
N ASP A 203 18.91 -12.40 8.19
CA ASP A 203 20.15 -12.84 8.78
C ASP A 203 20.45 -11.93 9.99
N TYR A 204 20.21 -12.46 11.19
CA TYR A 204 20.32 -11.71 12.43
C TYR A 204 21.76 -11.38 12.83
N ASP A 205 22.75 -12.14 12.36
CA ASP A 205 24.17 -11.88 12.63
C ASP A 205 24.59 -10.54 11.98
N LEU A 206 24.01 -10.23 10.82
CA LEU A 206 24.22 -8.96 10.12
C LEU A 206 23.24 -7.87 10.57
N CYS A 207 21.98 -8.22 10.84
CA CYS A 207 20.90 -7.25 11.00
C CYS A 207 21.15 -6.20 12.11
N THR A 208 20.90 -4.92 11.80
CA THR A 208 21.03 -3.79 12.73
C THR A 208 19.71 -3.37 13.39
N HIS A 209 18.62 -4.08 13.08
CA HIS A 209 17.26 -3.80 13.56
C HIS A 209 16.71 -2.44 13.14
N CYS A 210 17.08 -1.93 11.96
CA CYS A 210 16.72 -0.57 11.55
C CYS A 210 15.24 -0.37 11.21
N GLY A 211 14.46 -1.44 11.00
CA GLY A 211 13.04 -1.36 10.63
C GLY A 211 12.75 -1.07 9.15
N LYS A 212 13.75 -0.72 8.34
CA LYS A 212 13.54 -0.32 6.93
C LYS A 212 12.84 -1.36 6.07
N CYS A 213 13.13 -2.65 6.28
CA CYS A 213 12.50 -3.75 5.54
C CYS A 213 10.99 -3.85 5.83
N ALA A 214 10.58 -3.63 7.08
CA ALA A 214 9.17 -3.51 7.45
C ALA A 214 8.56 -2.24 6.83
N PHE A 215 9.28 -1.12 6.91
CA PHE A 215 8.82 0.18 6.39
C PHE A 215 8.40 0.16 4.92
N VAL A 216 9.26 -0.36 4.04
CA VAL A 216 9.02 -0.31 2.60
C VAL A 216 8.05 -1.37 2.10
N CYS A 217 7.59 -2.28 2.96
CA CYS A 217 6.74 -3.38 2.54
C CYS A 217 5.36 -2.88 2.09
N PRO A 218 4.98 -3.04 0.81
CA PRO A 218 3.70 -2.52 0.30
C PRO A 218 2.47 -3.33 0.76
N HIS A 219 2.68 -4.45 1.46
CA HIS A 219 1.61 -5.37 1.86
C HIS A 219 1.63 -5.72 3.35
N SER A 220 2.50 -5.09 4.16
CA SER A 220 2.67 -5.38 5.59
C SER A 220 2.96 -6.86 5.90
N VAL A 221 3.66 -7.55 5.00
CA VAL A 221 3.93 -8.99 5.12
C VAL A 221 5.19 -9.28 5.93
N ILE A 222 6.07 -8.31 6.12
CA ILE A 222 7.19 -8.40 7.05
C ILE A 222 6.99 -7.38 8.16
N ARG A 223 6.98 -7.84 9.41
CA ARG A 223 6.71 -7.01 10.59
C ARG A 223 7.79 -7.22 11.64
N SER A 224 7.95 -6.25 12.53
CA SER A 224 8.78 -6.41 13.72
C SER A 224 7.97 -6.32 14.99
N LYS A 225 8.26 -7.19 15.96
CA LYS A 225 7.82 -7.09 17.35
C LYS A 225 9.02 -7.12 18.27
N ALA A 226 8.99 -6.29 19.30
CA ALA A 226 9.93 -6.35 20.40
C ALA A 226 9.20 -6.84 21.66
N PHE A 227 9.73 -7.87 22.32
CA PHE A 227 9.03 -8.61 23.37
C PHE A 227 10.02 -9.20 24.39
N PRO A 228 9.62 -9.45 25.65
CA PRO A 228 10.47 -10.11 26.63
C PRO A 228 10.94 -11.49 26.16
N ALA A 229 12.23 -11.80 26.30
CA ALA A 229 12.83 -13.05 25.81
C ALA A 229 12.15 -14.32 26.35
N GLU A 230 11.61 -14.26 27.56
CA GLU A 230 10.87 -15.34 28.22
C GLU A 230 9.62 -15.79 27.46
N LEU A 231 9.02 -14.91 26.64
CA LEU A 231 7.84 -15.26 25.83
C LEU A 231 8.20 -16.17 24.66
N ALA A 232 9.48 -16.26 24.27
CA ALA A 232 9.94 -17.13 23.19
C ALA A 232 10.40 -18.52 23.65
N VAL A 233 10.18 -18.90 24.92
CA VAL A 233 10.54 -20.23 25.42
C VAL A 233 9.76 -21.34 24.72
N GLU A 234 8.49 -21.09 24.39
CA GLU A 234 7.62 -22.03 23.66
C GLU A 234 7.55 -21.74 22.15
N ALA A 235 8.47 -20.92 21.63
CA ALA A 235 8.51 -20.61 20.21
C ALA A 235 8.83 -21.86 19.38
N PRO A 236 8.31 -21.96 18.14
CA PRO A 236 8.73 -23.00 17.22
C PRO A 236 10.25 -23.04 17.07
N PRO A 237 10.89 -24.22 16.88
CA PRO A 237 12.35 -24.34 16.81
C PRO A 237 13.03 -23.48 15.72
N THR A 238 12.27 -23.11 14.69
CA THR A 238 12.73 -22.29 13.56
C THR A 238 12.40 -20.80 13.71
N PHE A 239 11.73 -20.40 14.80
CA PHE A 239 11.38 -19.00 15.05
C PHE A 239 12.63 -18.20 15.43
N GLN A 240 13.00 -17.24 14.59
CA GLN A 240 14.22 -16.46 14.79
C GLN A 240 13.94 -15.15 15.54
N HIS A 241 14.74 -14.89 16.57
CA HIS A 241 14.72 -13.65 17.34
C HIS A 241 16.08 -13.41 17.98
N GLN A 242 16.38 -12.16 18.36
CA GLN A 242 17.60 -11.83 19.11
C GLN A 242 17.42 -10.63 20.03
N GLN A 243 18.32 -10.42 20.99
CA GLN A 243 18.37 -9.21 21.80
C GLN A 243 18.35 -7.97 20.92
N ILE A 244 17.38 -7.07 21.16
CA ILE A 244 17.28 -5.84 20.40
C ILE A 244 18.51 -4.96 20.64
N LYS A 245 18.94 -4.27 19.59
CA LYS A 245 20.16 -3.44 19.59
C LYS A 245 19.76 -1.99 19.84
N GLY A 246 20.37 -1.33 20.82
CA GLY A 246 20.20 0.10 21.09
C GLY A 246 20.06 0.40 22.59
N ARG A 247 20.55 1.57 23.03
CA ARG A 247 20.55 1.96 24.45
C ARG A 247 19.15 2.26 25.02
N ASP A 248 18.21 2.52 24.13
CA ASP A 248 16.83 2.87 24.48
C ASP A 248 15.96 1.65 24.80
N TYR A 249 16.51 0.45 24.65
CA TYR A 249 15.78 -0.79 24.87
C TYR A 249 16.42 -1.56 26.03
N PRO A 250 15.61 -2.03 27.01
CA PRO A 250 16.14 -2.73 28.16
C PRO A 250 16.77 -4.07 27.78
N GLU A 251 17.70 -4.54 28.63
CA GLU A 251 18.21 -5.91 28.54
C GLU A 251 17.06 -6.92 28.72
N GLY A 252 17.14 -8.05 28.01
CA GLY A 252 16.10 -9.08 28.03
C GLY A 252 14.96 -8.84 27.03
N LEU A 253 14.93 -7.69 26.35
CA LEU A 253 14.00 -7.46 25.25
C LEU A 253 14.55 -8.03 23.94
N HIS A 254 13.86 -8.99 23.36
CA HIS A 254 14.17 -9.56 22.05
C HIS A 254 13.36 -8.89 20.94
N ILE A 255 13.87 -8.95 19.72
CA ILE A 255 13.18 -8.52 18.50
C ILE A 255 13.13 -9.67 17.50
N SER A 256 11.99 -9.79 16.83
CA SER A 256 11.83 -10.64 15.65
C SER A 256 11.28 -9.83 14.49
N TYR A 257 11.86 -10.00 13.31
CA TYR A 257 11.33 -9.65 12.01
C TYR A 257 10.72 -10.90 11.37
N GLN A 258 9.41 -11.05 11.45
CA GLN A 258 8.72 -12.23 10.93
C GLN A 258 7.94 -11.89 9.65
N VAL A 259 7.89 -12.87 8.76
CA VAL A 259 7.22 -12.76 7.46
C VAL A 259 5.95 -13.61 7.46
N SER A 260 4.85 -13.07 6.94
CA SER A 260 3.66 -13.84 6.57
C SER A 260 3.91 -14.52 5.23
N PRO A 261 4.14 -15.85 5.21
CA PRO A 261 4.51 -16.53 3.98
C PRO A 261 3.37 -16.54 2.97
N GLU A 262 2.11 -16.65 3.42
CA GLU A 262 0.94 -16.77 2.54
C GLU A 262 0.47 -15.41 2.00
N ASP A 263 0.88 -14.30 2.61
CA ASP A 263 0.53 -12.96 2.13
C ASP A 263 1.66 -12.30 1.33
N CYS A 264 2.90 -12.80 1.47
CA CYS A 264 4.03 -12.30 0.72
C CYS A 264 3.84 -12.47 -0.80
N THR A 265 4.02 -11.36 -1.51
CA THR A 265 3.94 -11.33 -2.98
C THR A 265 5.29 -11.57 -3.65
N GLY A 266 6.40 -11.42 -2.91
CA GLY A 266 7.76 -11.64 -3.44
C GLY A 266 8.34 -10.46 -4.22
N CYS A 267 7.90 -9.21 -3.97
CA CYS A 267 8.36 -8.01 -4.68
C CYS A 267 9.80 -7.53 -4.37
N LYS A 268 10.51 -8.20 -3.46
CA LYS A 268 11.93 -7.97 -3.11
C LYS A 268 12.31 -6.58 -2.53
N LEU A 269 11.39 -5.63 -2.42
CA LEU A 269 11.68 -4.28 -1.90
C LEU A 269 12.33 -4.28 -0.50
N CYS A 270 11.89 -5.16 0.39
CA CYS A 270 12.49 -5.30 1.73
C CYS A 270 13.97 -5.72 1.70
N VAL A 271 14.38 -6.49 0.69
CA VAL A 271 15.77 -6.88 0.43
C VAL A 271 16.51 -5.75 -0.27
N ASP A 272 15.88 -5.08 -1.23
CA ASP A 272 16.48 -3.96 -1.95
C ASP A 272 16.90 -2.82 -1.00
N ILE A 273 15.98 -2.35 -0.13
CA ILE A 273 16.24 -1.24 0.80
C ILE A 273 17.31 -1.55 1.86
N CYS A 274 17.59 -2.85 2.12
CA CYS A 274 18.47 -3.23 3.22
C CYS A 274 19.90 -2.69 2.97
N PRO A 275 20.41 -1.80 3.85
CA PRO A 275 21.71 -1.18 3.64
C PRO A 275 22.86 -2.05 4.13
N ILE A 276 22.55 -3.11 4.89
CA ILE A 276 23.55 -3.94 5.56
C ILE A 276 23.91 -5.13 4.68
N ARG A 277 25.19 -5.23 4.36
CA ARG A 277 25.79 -6.29 3.55
C ARG A 277 26.85 -7.03 4.35
N ASP A 278 27.03 -8.30 4.05
CA ASP A 278 28.19 -9.05 4.52
C ASP A 278 29.48 -8.42 3.95
N LYS A 279 30.50 -8.31 4.81
CA LYS A 279 31.83 -7.80 4.45
C LYS A 279 32.58 -8.79 3.55
N SER A 280 32.36 -10.10 3.71
CA SER A 280 32.96 -11.13 2.85
C SER A 280 32.22 -11.34 1.53
N ASN A 281 30.89 -11.13 1.50
CA ASN A 281 30.09 -11.28 0.30
C ASN A 281 29.09 -10.13 0.15
N VAL A 282 29.40 -9.15 -0.70
CA VAL A 282 28.57 -7.96 -0.93
C VAL A 282 27.19 -8.25 -1.53
N SER A 283 26.98 -9.45 -2.10
CA SER A 283 25.67 -9.88 -2.61
C SER A 283 24.74 -10.39 -1.50
N HIS A 284 25.31 -10.85 -0.38
CA HIS A 284 24.57 -11.30 0.79
C HIS A 284 24.25 -10.10 1.68
N LYS A 285 22.96 -9.85 1.92
CA LYS A 285 22.47 -8.77 2.79
C LYS A 285 22.01 -9.34 4.13
N ALA A 286 21.68 -8.45 5.08
CA ALA A 286 21.04 -8.86 6.33
C ALA A 286 19.61 -9.42 6.17
N ILE A 287 19.08 -9.43 4.94
CA ILE A 287 17.80 -10.04 4.58
C ILE A 287 17.88 -10.41 3.10
N ASN A 288 17.47 -11.62 2.73
CA ASN A 288 17.60 -12.13 1.35
C ASN A 288 16.34 -12.90 0.96
N MET A 289 16.06 -12.95 -0.34
CA MET A 289 14.98 -13.80 -0.86
C MET A 289 15.43 -15.27 -0.80
N VAL A 290 14.55 -16.13 -0.32
CA VAL A 290 14.74 -17.59 -0.32
C VAL A 290 13.54 -18.27 -0.98
N PRO A 291 13.73 -19.39 -1.69
CA PRO A 291 12.62 -20.17 -2.22
C PRO A 291 11.63 -20.54 -1.12
N LYS A 292 10.34 -20.35 -1.39
CA LYS A 292 9.29 -20.78 -0.49
C LYS A 292 9.19 -22.31 -0.60
N ALA A 293 9.48 -23.02 0.50
CA ALA A 293 9.39 -24.47 0.51
C ALA A 293 7.95 -24.92 0.15
N PRO A 294 7.75 -25.91 -0.75
CA PRO A 294 6.43 -26.32 -1.23
C PRO A 294 5.43 -26.77 -0.14
N SER A 295 5.94 -27.14 1.04
CA SER A 295 5.16 -27.76 2.12
C SER A 295 5.61 -27.36 3.51
N GLY A 296 6.41 -26.30 3.71
CA GLY A 296 6.96 -25.96 5.02
C GLY A 296 5.92 -25.37 5.98
N PRO A 297 5.38 -26.11 6.97
CA PRO A 297 4.55 -25.52 8.03
C PRO A 297 5.35 -24.52 8.85
N GLU A 298 6.68 -24.64 8.88
CA GLU A 298 7.58 -23.88 9.74
C GLU A 298 7.36 -22.36 9.69
N GLU A 299 7.34 -21.73 8.51
CA GLU A 299 7.15 -20.26 8.43
C GLU A 299 5.73 -19.83 8.76
N LYS A 300 4.75 -20.72 8.55
CA LYS A 300 3.35 -20.48 8.94
C LYS A 300 3.18 -20.59 10.45
N ASP A 301 3.83 -21.57 11.07
CA ASP A 301 3.86 -21.77 12.52
C ASP A 301 4.59 -20.61 13.19
N ASN A 302 5.72 -20.16 12.62
CA ASN A 302 6.45 -18.97 13.06
C ASN A 302 5.59 -17.70 12.97
N TRP A 303 4.88 -17.50 11.85
CA TRP A 303 3.94 -16.38 11.71
C TRP A 303 2.81 -16.44 12.73
N THR A 304 2.22 -17.62 12.93
CA THR A 304 1.14 -17.84 13.90
C THR A 304 1.60 -17.55 15.33
N PHE A 305 2.80 -18.00 15.70
CA PHE A 305 3.43 -17.70 16.99
C PHE A 305 3.71 -16.19 17.13
N PHE A 306 4.26 -15.56 16.08
CA PHE A 306 4.53 -14.12 16.06
C PHE A 306 3.26 -13.28 16.25
N GLU A 307 2.14 -13.70 15.67
CA GLU A 307 0.85 -13.03 15.86
C GLU A 307 0.37 -13.08 17.32
N GLN A 308 0.75 -14.10 18.10
CA GLN A 308 0.39 -14.23 19.52
C GLN A 308 1.23 -13.32 20.43
N LEU A 309 2.50 -13.05 20.08
CA LEU A 309 3.37 -12.15 20.86
C LEU A 309 2.74 -10.76 21.06
N PRO A 310 2.92 -10.11 22.23
CA PRO A 310 2.39 -8.77 22.47
C PRO A 310 2.96 -7.75 21.50
N ASP A 311 2.12 -6.79 21.10
CA ASP A 311 2.56 -5.61 20.37
C ASP A 311 3.37 -4.69 21.30
N TYR A 312 4.32 -3.95 20.72
CA TYR A 312 5.15 -3.05 21.52
C TYR A 312 4.32 -1.88 22.05
N ASP A 313 4.51 -1.56 23.34
CA ASP A 313 3.76 -0.49 23.98
C ASP A 313 4.03 0.85 23.30
N ARG A 314 2.98 1.46 22.76
CA ARG A 314 3.04 2.73 22.03
C ARG A 314 3.61 3.85 22.90
N ARG A 315 3.39 3.82 24.21
CA ARG A 315 3.88 4.81 25.19
C ARG A 315 5.41 4.78 25.33
N LEU A 316 6.02 3.64 25.00
CA LEU A 316 7.47 3.42 25.09
C LEU A 316 8.16 3.58 23.73
N ALA A 317 7.39 3.74 22.64
CA ALA A 317 7.92 3.79 21.30
C ALA A 317 8.48 5.18 20.96
N LYS A 318 9.74 5.23 20.51
CA LYS A 318 10.33 6.44 19.91
C LYS A 318 9.91 6.58 18.46
N ILE A 319 8.68 7.07 18.27
CA ILE A 319 7.99 7.12 16.97
C ILE A 319 8.70 8.01 15.94
N ASP A 320 9.55 8.95 16.38
CA ASP A 320 10.38 9.83 15.55
C ASP A 320 11.61 9.14 14.94
N THR A 321 11.86 7.88 15.32
CA THR A 321 12.91 7.03 14.74
C THR A 321 12.31 5.93 13.88
N MET A 322 12.99 5.58 12.77
CA MET A 322 12.54 4.47 11.91
C MET A 322 12.39 3.15 12.67
N LYS A 323 13.32 2.85 13.58
CA LYS A 323 13.25 1.64 14.40
C LYS A 323 12.01 1.64 15.29
N GLY A 324 11.79 2.72 16.05
CA GLY A 324 10.65 2.81 16.98
C GLY A 324 9.31 2.83 16.27
N ALA A 325 9.17 3.62 15.20
CA ALA A 325 7.96 3.64 14.37
C ALA A 325 7.62 2.24 13.86
N MET A 326 8.62 1.46 13.42
CA MET A 326 8.43 0.13 12.83
C MET A 326 8.16 -0.99 13.85
N LEU A 327 8.18 -0.70 15.16
CA LEU A 327 7.70 -1.60 16.21
C LEU A 327 6.20 -1.51 16.44
N LEU A 328 5.56 -0.44 15.97
CA LEU A 328 4.10 -0.27 16.06
C LEU A 328 3.40 -1.22 15.10
N GLU A 329 2.20 -1.66 15.47
CA GLU A 329 1.36 -2.51 14.63
C GLU A 329 0.87 -1.76 13.38
N PRO A 330 1.05 -2.28 12.15
CA PRO A 330 0.45 -1.71 10.96
C PRO A 330 -1.05 -2.04 10.90
N LEU A 331 -1.90 -1.04 10.69
CA LEU A 331 -3.36 -1.19 10.58
C LEU A 331 -3.87 -1.08 9.13
N PHE A 332 -2.96 -1.26 8.18
CA PHE A 332 -3.22 -1.42 6.75
C PHE A 332 -2.38 -2.58 6.23
N GLU A 333 -3.00 -3.70 5.91
CA GLU A 333 -2.31 -4.97 5.66
C GLU A 333 -2.90 -5.77 4.49
N PHE A 334 -2.04 -6.48 3.76
CA PHE A 334 -2.43 -7.48 2.77
C PHE A 334 -3.34 -6.98 1.63
N SER A 335 -3.28 -5.68 1.31
CA SER A 335 -4.12 -5.07 0.28
C SER A 335 -4.02 -5.74 -1.11
N GLY A 336 -5.05 -5.55 -1.92
CA GLY A 336 -5.08 -6.00 -3.32
C GLY A 336 -4.16 -5.22 -4.28
N ALA A 337 -3.28 -4.35 -3.77
CA ALA A 337 -2.39 -3.52 -4.57
C ALA A 337 -1.38 -4.36 -5.37
N CYS A 338 -0.83 -3.74 -6.44
CA CYS A 338 0.19 -4.36 -7.29
C CYS A 338 1.43 -4.79 -6.49
N LEU A 339 2.16 -5.78 -7.01
CA LEU A 339 3.50 -6.12 -6.51
C LEU A 339 4.41 -4.89 -6.57
N GLY A 340 5.02 -4.52 -5.44
CA GLY A 340 5.92 -3.36 -5.38
C GLY A 340 5.22 -1.99 -5.50
N CYS A 341 3.91 -1.92 -5.25
CA CYS A 341 3.13 -0.68 -5.34
C CYS A 341 3.80 0.48 -4.59
N GLY A 342 3.95 1.64 -5.25
CA GLY A 342 4.53 2.84 -4.64
C GLY A 342 3.61 3.60 -3.67
N GLU A 343 2.32 3.28 -3.62
CA GLU A 343 1.35 4.02 -2.80
C GLU A 343 1.25 3.49 -1.37
N THR A 344 1.11 2.16 -1.21
CA THR A 344 0.72 1.54 0.06
C THR A 344 1.73 1.67 1.21
N PRO A 345 3.06 1.79 1.01
CA PRO A 345 3.98 2.06 2.12
C PRO A 345 3.68 3.37 2.86
N TYR A 346 3.15 4.39 2.17
CA TYR A 346 2.75 5.66 2.79
C TYR A 346 1.47 5.51 3.63
N ILE A 347 0.46 4.82 3.10
CA ILE A 347 -0.80 4.54 3.84
C ILE A 347 -0.50 3.67 5.06
N ARG A 348 0.33 2.64 4.88
CA ARG A 348 0.82 1.78 5.96
C ARG A 348 1.48 2.61 7.05
N LEU A 349 2.38 3.54 6.69
CA LEU A 349 3.03 4.43 7.66
C LEU A 349 2.02 5.26 8.45
N ALA A 350 1.05 5.92 7.78
CA ALA A 350 0.00 6.67 8.48
C ALA A 350 -0.83 5.78 9.42
N SER A 351 -1.26 4.60 8.95
CA SER A 351 -2.05 3.66 9.77
C SER A 351 -1.27 3.17 10.99
N GLN A 352 0.04 3.02 10.86
CA GLN A 352 0.90 2.51 11.93
C GLN A 352 1.19 3.57 13.00
N LEU A 353 1.37 4.81 12.57
CA LEU A 353 1.57 5.95 13.47
C LEU A 353 0.28 6.41 14.13
N PHE A 354 -0.86 6.40 13.43
CA PHE A 354 -2.06 7.13 13.86
C PHE A 354 -3.35 6.30 13.82
N GLY A 355 -3.28 5.05 13.35
CA GLY A 355 -4.45 4.27 12.95
C GLY A 355 -5.43 3.93 14.07
N ASP A 356 -4.99 3.85 15.32
CA ASP A 356 -5.83 3.59 16.48
C ASP A 356 -6.80 4.75 16.83
N ARG A 357 -6.67 5.88 16.11
CA ARG A 357 -7.49 7.10 16.23
C ARG A 357 -7.73 7.79 14.89
N MET A 358 -7.49 7.09 13.78
CA MET A 358 -7.59 7.62 12.42
C MET A 358 -9.03 7.52 11.88
N VAL A 359 -9.47 8.55 11.18
CA VAL A 359 -10.69 8.55 10.37
C VAL A 359 -10.29 8.91 8.94
N VAL A 360 -10.69 8.11 7.96
CA VAL A 360 -10.21 8.20 6.58
C VAL A 360 -11.35 8.52 5.62
N ALA A 361 -11.24 9.68 4.98
CA ALA A 361 -11.95 10.02 3.75
C ALA A 361 -11.05 9.66 2.56
N ASN A 362 -11.44 8.69 1.75
CA ASN A 362 -10.65 8.24 0.63
C ASN A 362 -11.32 8.58 -0.70
N ALA A 363 -10.61 9.25 -1.62
CA ALA A 363 -11.10 9.54 -2.95
C ALA A 363 -11.16 8.26 -3.79
N THR A 364 -12.09 8.21 -4.75
CA THR A 364 -12.13 7.09 -5.70
C THR A 364 -10.87 7.07 -6.57
N GLY A 365 -10.25 5.90 -6.72
CA GLY A 365 -8.95 5.71 -7.37
C GLY A 365 -8.28 4.42 -6.91
N CYS A 366 -7.00 4.21 -7.23
CA CYS A 366 -6.28 2.99 -6.81
C CYS A 366 -6.39 2.77 -5.29
N SER A 367 -6.22 3.83 -4.49
CA SER A 367 -6.36 3.77 -3.02
C SER A 367 -7.71 3.28 -2.53
N SER A 368 -8.81 3.65 -3.18
CA SER A 368 -10.13 3.07 -2.86
C SER A 368 -10.28 1.62 -3.32
N ILE A 369 -9.65 1.24 -4.44
CA ILE A 369 -9.78 -0.11 -5.00
C ILE A 369 -9.03 -1.11 -4.14
N TYR A 370 -7.73 -0.91 -3.88
CA TYR A 370 -7.01 -1.84 -3.01
C TYR A 370 -7.34 -1.62 -1.53
N GLY A 371 -7.94 -0.48 -1.17
CA GLY A 371 -8.29 -0.10 0.20
C GLY A 371 -9.71 -0.48 0.63
N GLY A 372 -10.62 -0.80 -0.29
CA GLY A 372 -12.02 -1.08 0.08
C GLY A 372 -12.86 -1.78 -1.00
N ASN A 373 -12.25 -2.33 -2.06
CA ASN A 373 -13.01 -3.15 -3.00
C ASN A 373 -13.30 -4.53 -2.40
N LEU A 374 -14.57 -4.90 -2.36
CA LEU A 374 -15.03 -6.18 -1.84
C LEU A 374 -14.39 -7.36 -2.63
N PRO A 375 -14.11 -8.49 -1.98
CA PRO A 375 -14.70 -8.95 -0.72
C PRO A 375 -13.94 -8.63 0.57
N THR A 376 -12.72 -8.10 0.48
CA THR A 376 -11.87 -7.88 1.65
C THR A 376 -11.31 -6.48 1.71
N THR A 377 -11.11 -5.98 2.93
CA THR A 377 -10.48 -4.70 3.20
C THR A 377 -9.16 -4.87 3.97
N PRO A 378 -8.10 -4.13 3.62
CA PRO A 378 -6.82 -4.14 4.31
C PRO A 378 -6.80 -3.30 5.61
N TRP A 379 -7.79 -2.43 5.82
CA TRP A 379 -7.89 -1.63 7.05
C TRP A 379 -8.18 -2.57 8.20
N ALA A 380 -7.36 -2.58 9.24
CA ALA A 380 -7.47 -3.49 10.38
C ALA A 380 -7.72 -2.73 11.69
N ALA A 381 -8.02 -3.48 12.75
CA ALA A 381 -8.08 -2.97 14.10
C ALA A 381 -7.01 -3.66 14.96
N ASN A 382 -6.46 -2.92 15.92
CA ASN A 382 -5.54 -3.45 16.90
C ASN A 382 -6.27 -4.39 17.89
N ARG A 383 -5.51 -4.98 18.82
CA ARG A 383 -6.04 -5.88 19.86
C ARG A 383 -7.07 -5.26 20.80
N GLU A 384 -7.12 -3.93 20.89
CA GLU A 384 -8.11 -3.19 21.68
C GLU A 384 -9.40 -2.89 20.89
N GLY A 385 -9.49 -3.38 19.64
CA GLY A 385 -10.61 -3.13 18.73
C GLY A 385 -10.58 -1.74 18.08
N ARG A 386 -9.44 -1.04 18.13
CA ARG A 386 -9.28 0.32 17.58
C ARG A 386 -8.54 0.27 16.25
N GLY A 387 -9.10 0.91 15.23
CA GLY A 387 -8.46 1.02 13.92
C GLY A 387 -9.07 2.12 13.08
N PRO A 388 -8.54 2.34 11.86
CA PRO A 388 -9.01 3.39 10.98
C PRO A 388 -10.48 3.18 10.61
N ALA A 389 -11.32 4.19 10.86
CA ALA A 389 -12.66 4.24 10.30
C ALA A 389 -12.56 4.74 8.86
N TRP A 390 -12.77 3.88 7.87
CA TRP A 390 -12.54 4.19 6.45
C TRP A 390 -13.84 4.35 5.68
N ASN A 391 -13.91 5.35 4.80
CA ASN A 391 -15.02 5.51 3.86
C ASN A 391 -14.55 6.14 2.54
N ASN A 392 -15.16 5.73 1.43
CA ASN A 392 -15.05 6.36 0.12
C ASN A 392 -16.42 6.93 -0.26
N SER A 393 -16.53 8.26 -0.30
CA SER A 393 -17.71 8.95 -0.85
C SER A 393 -17.67 8.88 -2.38
N LEU A 394 -17.12 9.90 -3.05
CA LEU A 394 -16.99 9.94 -4.50
C LEU A 394 -15.54 10.26 -4.93
N PHE A 395 -15.36 10.51 -6.22
CA PHE A 395 -14.06 10.87 -6.76
C PHE A 395 -13.76 12.36 -6.55
N GLU A 396 -14.78 13.19 -6.70
CA GLU A 396 -14.71 14.65 -6.77
C GLU A 396 -14.78 15.35 -5.42
N ASP A 397 -15.40 14.74 -4.40
CA ASP A 397 -15.83 15.40 -3.15
C ASP A 397 -14.98 15.04 -1.92
N ASN A 398 -13.87 14.31 -2.11
CA ASN A 398 -13.18 13.68 -0.99
C ASN A 398 -12.61 14.69 0.03
N ALA A 399 -12.21 15.88 -0.41
CA ALA A 399 -11.70 16.90 0.50
C ALA A 399 -12.83 17.40 1.41
N GLU A 400 -13.95 17.77 0.80
CA GLU A 400 -15.16 18.25 1.45
C GLU A 400 -15.76 17.18 2.36
N PHE A 401 -15.69 15.92 1.94
CA PHE A 401 -16.12 14.78 2.74
C PHE A 401 -15.30 14.64 4.02
N GLY A 402 -13.96 14.69 3.92
CA GLY A 402 -13.07 14.70 5.07
C GLY A 402 -13.25 15.92 5.98
N LEU A 403 -13.48 17.10 5.39
CA LEU A 403 -13.84 18.31 6.14
C LEU A 403 -15.14 18.12 6.93
N GLY A 404 -16.16 17.52 6.31
CA GLY A 404 -17.40 17.18 7.00
C GLY A 404 -17.20 16.25 8.19
N MET A 405 -16.31 15.25 8.07
CA MET A 405 -15.93 14.40 9.20
C MET A 405 -15.25 15.18 10.32
N ARG A 406 -14.32 16.09 10.00
CA ARG A 406 -13.66 16.98 10.97
C ARG A 406 -14.67 17.82 11.74
N LEU A 407 -15.53 18.54 11.02
CA LEU A 407 -16.55 19.41 11.63
C LEU A 407 -17.52 18.62 12.52
N ALA A 408 -17.91 17.42 12.11
CA ALA A 408 -18.75 16.55 12.93
C ALA A 408 -18.06 16.13 14.24
N LEU A 409 -16.78 15.74 14.17
CA LEU A 409 -15.98 15.38 15.34
C LEU A 409 -15.76 16.55 16.29
N ASP A 410 -15.54 17.76 15.77
CA ASP A 410 -15.44 18.98 16.58
C ASP A 410 -16.74 19.27 17.32
N GLN A 411 -17.86 19.20 16.61
CA GLN A 411 -19.17 19.46 17.21
C GLN A 411 -19.51 18.40 18.28
N GLN A 412 -19.15 17.14 18.06
CA GLN A 412 -19.29 16.08 19.07
C GLN A 412 -18.41 16.36 20.30
N ARG A 413 -17.16 16.77 20.11
CA ARG A 413 -16.25 17.12 21.22
C ARG A 413 -16.76 18.33 22.01
N ILE A 414 -17.26 19.37 21.34
CA ILE A 414 -17.88 20.54 21.99
C ILE A 414 -19.07 20.10 22.84
N LEU A 415 -19.97 19.28 22.27
CA LEU A 415 -21.13 18.74 22.99
C LEU A 415 -20.71 17.91 24.20
N ALA A 416 -19.72 17.02 24.04
CA ALA A 416 -19.24 16.17 25.11
C ALA A 416 -18.64 16.99 26.27
N ARG A 417 -17.86 18.03 25.96
CA ARG A 417 -17.26 18.94 26.97
C ARG A 417 -18.33 19.74 27.72
N ASP A 418 -19.33 20.27 27.02
CA ASP A 418 -20.43 21.01 27.65
C ASP A 418 -21.27 20.11 28.58
N LEU A 419 -21.63 18.91 28.12
CA LEU A 419 -22.35 17.95 28.96
C LEU A 419 -21.54 17.50 30.17
N LEU A 420 -20.23 17.26 29.99
CA LEU A 420 -19.32 16.90 31.08
C LEU A 420 -19.27 18.01 32.14
N ALA A 421 -19.16 19.28 31.73
CA ALA A 421 -19.18 20.42 32.63
C ALA A 421 -20.52 20.56 33.39
N ARG A 422 -21.65 20.30 32.72
CA ARG A 422 -22.99 20.33 33.36
C ARG A 422 -23.16 19.24 34.42
N LEU A 423 -22.55 18.08 34.20
CA LEU A 423 -22.62 16.93 35.10
C LEU A 423 -21.54 16.95 36.20
N ASN A 424 -20.74 18.01 36.32
CA ASN A 424 -19.65 18.11 37.29
C ASN A 424 -20.08 17.93 38.76
N GLY A 425 -21.34 18.22 39.10
CA GLY A 425 -21.89 17.99 40.44
C GLY A 425 -22.38 16.55 40.70
N GLU A 426 -22.50 15.74 39.65
CA GLU A 426 -22.98 14.34 39.68
C GLU A 426 -21.85 13.33 39.41
N LEU A 427 -20.70 13.81 38.92
CA LEU A 427 -19.51 13.04 38.58
C LEU A 427 -18.37 13.35 39.54
N ASP A 428 -17.30 12.54 39.49
CA ASP A 428 -16.06 12.87 40.18
C ASP A 428 -15.42 14.14 39.60
N ALA A 429 -15.27 15.17 40.44
CA ALA A 429 -14.81 16.49 40.01
C ALA A 429 -13.35 16.49 39.50
N THR A 430 -12.49 15.65 40.09
CA THR A 430 -11.10 15.51 39.65
C THR A 430 -11.04 14.87 38.26
N LEU A 431 -11.81 13.81 38.03
CA LEU A 431 -11.92 13.17 36.72
C LEU A 431 -12.43 14.15 35.64
N VAL A 432 -13.42 14.98 35.97
CA VAL A 432 -13.94 16.01 35.04
C VAL A 432 -12.85 17.02 34.68
N GLU A 433 -12.15 17.56 35.67
CA GLU A 433 -11.06 18.53 35.47
C GLU A 433 -9.91 17.93 34.63
N ASP A 434 -9.50 16.72 34.96
CA ASP A 434 -8.43 16.00 34.26
C ASP A 434 -8.79 15.73 32.79
N ILE A 435 -10.04 15.36 32.49
CA ILE A 435 -10.51 15.15 31.11
C ILE A 435 -10.53 16.44 30.31
N LEU A 436 -10.97 17.55 30.93
CA LEU A 436 -11.11 18.83 30.24
C LEU A 436 -9.76 19.49 29.92
N ASN A 437 -8.73 19.19 30.72
CA ASN A 437 -7.38 19.77 30.63
C ASN A 437 -6.31 18.78 30.14
N ALA A 438 -6.70 17.59 29.67
CA ALA A 438 -5.76 16.57 29.22
C ALA A 438 -4.89 17.05 28.05
N ASP A 439 -3.58 16.81 28.16
CA ASP A 439 -2.63 16.92 27.05
C ASP A 439 -2.62 15.60 26.27
N GLU A 440 -2.94 15.67 24.98
CA GLU A 440 -2.98 14.53 24.05
C GLU A 440 -1.92 14.70 22.93
N SER A 441 -0.83 15.43 23.21
CA SER A 441 0.25 15.70 22.24
C SER A 441 1.14 14.49 21.95
N ASP A 442 1.14 13.47 22.81
CA ASP A 442 1.90 12.23 22.64
C ASP A 442 1.09 10.96 22.96
N GLU A 443 1.71 9.78 22.74
CA GLU A 443 1.08 8.48 22.96
C GLU A 443 0.73 8.21 24.44
N ALA A 444 1.48 8.76 25.39
CA ALA A 444 1.21 8.60 26.81
C ALA A 444 -0.03 9.41 27.22
N GLY A 445 -0.12 10.67 26.81
CA GLY A 445 -1.27 11.53 27.05
C GLY A 445 -2.56 11.00 26.42
N ILE A 446 -2.48 10.49 25.19
CA ILE A 446 -3.62 9.83 24.51
C ILE A 446 -4.07 8.59 25.29
N HIS A 447 -3.12 7.75 25.76
CA HIS A 447 -3.45 6.58 26.55
C HIS A 447 -4.14 6.96 27.87
N GLU A 448 -3.60 7.93 28.61
CA GLU A 448 -4.20 8.41 29.87
C GLU A 448 -5.60 8.98 29.64
N GLN A 449 -5.81 9.77 28.59
CA GLN A 449 -7.12 10.32 28.28
C GLN A 449 -8.14 9.21 28.00
N ARG A 450 -7.74 8.14 27.31
CA ARG A 450 -8.61 6.97 27.09
C ARG A 450 -8.97 6.28 28.41
N GLN A 451 -8.05 6.17 29.36
CA GLN A 451 -8.36 5.62 30.69
C GLN A 451 -9.35 6.51 31.44
N ARG A 452 -9.16 7.84 31.41
CA ARG A 452 -10.10 8.80 32.00
C ARG A 452 -11.50 8.69 31.39
N VAL A 453 -11.59 8.60 30.05
CA VAL A 453 -12.88 8.43 29.34
C VAL A 453 -13.52 7.08 29.65
N ALA A 454 -12.75 6.00 29.80
CA ALA A 454 -13.28 4.71 30.23
C ALA A 454 -13.92 4.78 31.63
N ALA A 455 -13.22 5.39 32.60
CA ALA A 455 -13.75 5.62 33.94
C ALA A 455 -15.00 6.51 33.93
N LEU A 456 -15.01 7.56 33.08
CA LEU A 456 -16.19 8.42 32.89
C LEU A 456 -17.39 7.61 32.40
N LYS A 457 -17.21 6.73 31.41
CA LYS A 457 -18.30 5.90 30.87
C LYS A 457 -18.93 4.99 31.93
N GLU A 458 -18.13 4.46 32.86
CA GLU A 458 -18.63 3.68 34.00
C GLU A 458 -19.51 4.53 34.93
N GLN A 459 -19.08 5.74 35.27
CA GLN A 459 -19.87 6.66 36.09
C GLN A 459 -21.17 7.08 35.39
N LEU A 460 -21.11 7.40 34.10
CA LEU A 460 -22.28 7.80 33.31
C LEU A 460 -23.32 6.67 33.21
N ALA A 461 -22.89 5.41 33.12
CA ALA A 461 -23.79 4.26 33.10
C ALA A 461 -24.58 4.08 34.40
N ALA A 462 -24.05 4.57 35.54
CA ALA A 462 -24.76 4.59 36.81
C ALA A 462 -25.77 5.76 36.91
N LEU A 463 -25.59 6.81 36.11
CA LEU A 463 -26.46 7.98 36.08
C LEU A 463 -27.61 7.78 35.07
N ASN A 464 -28.82 7.52 35.56
CA ASN A 464 -30.02 7.35 34.74
C ASN A 464 -30.66 8.68 34.28
N THR A 465 -29.85 9.70 34.00
CA THR A 465 -30.33 11.01 33.53
C THR A 465 -30.24 11.09 32.00
N GLU A 466 -31.02 11.99 31.39
CA GLU A 466 -30.93 12.25 29.94
C GLU A 466 -29.56 12.82 29.52
N PRO A 467 -28.98 13.81 30.24
CA PRO A 467 -27.64 14.32 29.89
C PRO A 467 -26.54 13.26 30.00
N ALA A 468 -26.61 12.36 30.98
CA ALA A 468 -25.62 11.28 31.12
C ALA A 468 -25.68 10.29 29.95
N ARG A 469 -26.89 9.90 29.51
CA ARG A 469 -27.07 9.05 28.33
C ARG A 469 -26.58 9.71 27.05
N LEU A 470 -26.83 11.02 26.90
CA LEU A 470 -26.34 11.76 25.73
C LEU A 470 -24.81 11.85 25.76
N LEU A 471 -24.19 12.20 26.89
CA LEU A 471 -22.73 12.25 27.02
C LEU A 471 -22.11 10.88 26.76
N LEU A 472 -22.71 9.79 27.26
CA LEU A 472 -22.23 8.44 27.02
C LEU A 472 -22.12 8.12 25.52
N SER A 473 -23.06 8.59 24.70
CA SER A 473 -23.07 8.36 23.24
C SER A 473 -21.96 9.10 22.48
N VAL A 474 -21.42 10.19 23.05
CA VAL A 474 -20.37 11.02 22.43
C VAL A 474 -19.07 11.06 23.24
N ALA A 475 -18.96 10.32 24.34
CA ALA A 475 -17.82 10.38 25.26
C ALA A 475 -16.48 10.07 24.57
N ASP A 476 -16.49 9.21 23.54
CA ASP A 476 -15.30 8.88 22.74
C ASP A 476 -14.72 10.04 21.91
N SER A 477 -15.47 11.15 21.76
CA SER A 477 -15.01 12.40 21.13
C SER A 477 -14.15 13.27 22.08
N LEU A 478 -14.12 12.93 23.37
CA LEU A 478 -13.20 13.53 24.35
C LEU A 478 -11.74 13.07 24.15
N CYS A 479 -11.52 12.02 23.36
CA CYS A 479 -10.19 11.64 22.87
C CYS A 479 -9.92 12.26 21.50
N LYS A 480 -8.67 12.68 21.26
CA LYS A 480 -8.19 13.21 19.97
C LYS A 480 -8.41 12.20 18.85
N ARG A 481 -8.87 12.71 17.70
CA ARG A 481 -9.04 11.98 16.44
C ARG A 481 -8.20 12.63 15.35
N SER A 482 -7.69 11.80 14.44
CA SER A 482 -6.85 12.24 13.31
C SER A 482 -7.60 12.00 12.01
N VAL A 483 -8.03 13.08 11.36
CA VAL A 483 -8.77 13.00 10.09
C VAL A 483 -7.77 13.00 8.94
N TRP A 484 -7.85 11.97 8.10
CA TRP A 484 -6.99 11.78 6.93
C TRP A 484 -7.81 11.75 5.64
N ILE A 485 -7.38 12.56 4.67
CA ILE A 485 -8.00 12.71 3.36
C ILE A 485 -7.02 12.14 2.34
N ILE A 486 -7.28 10.92 1.86
CA ILE A 486 -6.34 10.15 1.02
C ILE A 486 -6.85 10.10 -0.41
N GLY A 487 -6.00 10.38 -1.39
CA GLY A 487 -6.36 10.22 -2.81
C GLY A 487 -5.17 10.29 -3.75
N GLY A 488 -5.39 9.91 -5.01
CA GLY A 488 -4.37 9.98 -6.06
C GLY A 488 -4.25 11.36 -6.69
N ASP A 489 -3.28 11.52 -7.60
CA ASP A 489 -3.07 12.79 -8.30
C ASP A 489 -4.25 13.24 -9.15
N GLY A 490 -4.99 12.31 -9.76
CA GLY A 490 -6.18 12.65 -10.54
C GLY A 490 -7.32 13.26 -9.72
N TRP A 491 -7.39 12.98 -8.42
CA TRP A 491 -8.30 13.69 -7.54
C TRP A 491 -7.74 15.08 -7.20
N ALA A 492 -6.55 15.13 -6.60
CA ALA A 492 -6.00 16.35 -6.02
C ALA A 492 -5.62 17.44 -7.04
N TYR A 493 -5.21 17.06 -8.24
CA TYR A 493 -4.74 18.02 -9.25
C TYR A 493 -5.83 18.44 -10.22
N ASP A 494 -6.85 17.59 -10.42
CA ASP A 494 -7.88 17.72 -11.44
C ASP A 494 -9.28 17.87 -10.85
N ILE A 495 -10.02 16.78 -10.64
CA ILE A 495 -11.47 16.83 -10.42
C ILE A 495 -11.84 17.35 -9.03
N GLY A 496 -11.10 16.96 -8.00
CA GLY A 496 -11.34 17.39 -6.61
C GLY A 496 -10.49 18.57 -6.18
N TYR A 497 -9.74 19.20 -7.10
CA TYR A 497 -8.85 20.30 -6.74
C TYR A 497 -9.59 21.51 -6.17
N GLY A 498 -10.78 21.84 -6.70
CA GLY A 498 -11.56 22.97 -6.17
C GLY A 498 -11.97 22.77 -4.71
N GLY A 499 -12.41 21.55 -4.37
CA GLY A 499 -12.70 21.15 -3.01
C GLY A 499 -11.46 21.13 -2.12
N LEU A 500 -10.37 20.53 -2.62
CA LEU A 500 -9.09 20.49 -1.92
C LEU A 500 -8.59 21.90 -1.57
N ASP A 501 -8.59 22.83 -2.54
CA ASP A 501 -8.20 24.22 -2.34
C ASP A 501 -9.04 24.90 -1.25
N HIS A 502 -10.36 24.68 -1.24
CA HIS A 502 -11.25 25.19 -0.20
C HIS A 502 -10.93 24.64 1.19
N VAL A 503 -10.64 23.34 1.30
CA VAL A 503 -10.27 22.71 2.57
C VAL A 503 -8.92 23.23 3.07
N LEU A 504 -7.92 23.38 2.19
CA LEU A 504 -6.63 23.97 2.55
C LEU A 504 -6.80 25.41 3.08
N ALA A 505 -7.70 26.19 2.48
CA ALA A 505 -7.97 27.57 2.90
C ALA A 505 -8.74 27.67 4.24
N SER A 506 -9.43 26.60 4.66
CA SER A 506 -10.34 26.65 5.82
C SER A 506 -9.63 26.85 7.16
N GLY A 507 -8.37 26.42 7.28
CA GLY A 507 -7.64 26.40 8.55
C GLY A 507 -8.00 25.21 9.46
N GLU A 508 -8.92 24.33 9.05
CA GLU A 508 -9.34 23.18 9.85
C GLU A 508 -8.25 22.11 9.93
N ASN A 509 -8.18 21.42 11.08
CA ASN A 509 -7.16 20.41 11.36
C ASN A 509 -7.46 19.09 10.64
N VAL A 510 -6.94 18.94 9.43
CA VAL A 510 -7.04 17.75 8.58
C VAL A 510 -5.70 17.41 7.92
N ASN A 511 -5.44 16.11 7.74
CA ASN A 511 -4.23 15.61 7.09
C ASN A 511 -4.56 15.10 5.69
N ILE A 512 -4.01 15.70 4.65
CA ILE A 512 -4.24 15.31 3.26
C ILE A 512 -3.01 14.54 2.75
N LEU A 513 -3.23 13.33 2.25
CA LEU A 513 -2.20 12.50 1.63
C LEU A 513 -2.52 12.29 0.15
N VAL A 514 -1.72 12.93 -0.70
CA VAL A 514 -1.79 12.78 -2.16
C VAL A 514 -0.75 11.77 -2.62
N LEU A 515 -1.23 10.65 -3.15
CA LEU A 515 -0.43 9.57 -3.72
C LEU A 515 -0.20 9.87 -5.20
N ASP A 516 0.87 10.61 -5.50
CA ASP A 516 1.12 11.14 -6.84
C ASP A 516 1.82 10.11 -7.72
N THR A 517 1.01 9.45 -8.54
CA THR A 517 1.48 8.54 -9.60
C THR A 517 1.67 9.28 -10.93
N GLU A 518 1.37 10.57 -10.99
CA GLU A 518 1.41 11.42 -12.17
C GLU A 518 0.56 10.94 -13.36
N VAL A 519 -0.40 10.05 -13.13
CA VAL A 519 -1.37 9.53 -14.11
C VAL A 519 -2.61 9.00 -13.38
N TYR A 520 -3.72 8.84 -14.09
CA TYR A 520 -4.88 8.15 -13.52
C TYR A 520 -4.61 6.63 -13.59
N SER A 521 -3.94 6.11 -12.56
CA SER A 521 -3.47 4.72 -12.52
C SER A 521 -4.60 3.70 -12.67
N ASN A 522 -5.68 3.86 -11.89
CA ASN A 522 -6.78 2.89 -11.84
C ASN A 522 -7.49 2.67 -13.19
N THR A 523 -7.75 3.75 -13.92
CA THR A 523 -8.52 3.71 -15.18
C THR A 523 -7.63 3.42 -16.40
N GLY A 524 -6.38 3.02 -16.18
CA GLY A 524 -5.46 2.53 -17.19
C GLY A 524 -4.53 3.60 -17.76
N GLY A 525 -4.10 4.57 -16.96
CA GLY A 525 -3.01 5.50 -17.27
C GLY A 525 -3.42 6.68 -18.16
N GLN A 526 -4.48 7.41 -17.78
CA GLN A 526 -4.87 8.67 -18.40
C GLN A 526 -3.98 9.82 -17.92
N THR A 527 -3.85 10.82 -18.77
CA THR A 527 -3.15 12.07 -18.45
C THR A 527 -3.88 12.81 -17.32
N SER A 528 -3.13 13.26 -16.32
CA SER A 528 -3.57 14.19 -15.27
C SER A 528 -2.86 15.54 -15.41
N LYS A 529 -3.30 16.55 -14.65
CA LYS A 529 -2.51 17.79 -14.47
C LYS A 529 -1.19 17.55 -13.72
N ALA A 530 -1.04 16.42 -13.04
CA ALA A 530 0.21 15.99 -12.43
C ALA A 530 1.17 15.28 -13.39
N THR A 531 0.71 14.82 -14.57
CA THR A 531 1.57 14.20 -15.58
C THR A 531 2.70 15.15 -16.03
N PRO A 532 3.97 14.70 -16.06
CA PRO A 532 5.08 15.55 -16.47
C PRO A 532 5.12 15.78 -17.99
N ARG A 533 5.81 16.85 -18.38
CA ARG A 533 6.06 17.15 -19.80
C ARG A 533 6.79 16.01 -20.48
N GLY A 534 6.36 15.64 -21.68
CA GLY A 534 6.96 14.57 -22.47
C GLY A 534 6.51 13.15 -22.12
N ALA A 535 5.81 12.95 -20.99
CA ALA A 535 5.27 11.63 -20.67
C ALA A 535 4.09 11.29 -21.60
N VAL A 536 4.09 10.05 -22.07
CA VAL A 536 3.01 9.47 -22.88
C VAL A 536 2.02 8.79 -21.97
N ALA A 537 0.76 9.23 -22.03
CA ALA A 537 -0.38 8.62 -21.37
C ALA A 537 -1.60 8.64 -22.32
N LYS A 538 -2.72 8.00 -21.93
CA LYS A 538 -3.97 8.17 -22.69
C LYS A 538 -4.37 9.65 -22.66
N PHE A 539 -4.82 10.16 -23.81
CA PHE A 539 -5.05 11.59 -24.09
C PHE A 539 -3.78 12.47 -24.24
N SER A 540 -2.58 11.89 -24.17
CA SER A 540 -1.30 12.55 -24.48
C SER A 540 -0.36 11.60 -25.25
N ALA A 541 -0.87 10.95 -26.29
CA ALA A 541 -0.13 9.93 -27.05
C ALA A 541 1.19 10.44 -27.67
N ALA A 542 1.27 11.73 -28.00
CA ALA A 542 2.48 12.40 -28.52
C ALA A 542 3.30 13.09 -27.42
N GLY A 543 3.14 12.65 -26.16
CA GLY A 543 3.74 13.28 -24.99
C GLY A 543 2.98 14.51 -24.54
N LYS A 544 2.80 14.69 -23.22
CA LYS A 544 2.13 15.87 -22.67
C LYS A 544 2.97 17.13 -22.96
N PRO A 545 2.38 18.17 -23.58
CA PRO A 545 3.14 19.37 -23.96
C PRO A 545 3.31 20.37 -22.82
N THR A 546 2.47 20.31 -21.78
CA THR A 546 2.47 21.25 -20.67
C THR A 546 3.24 20.73 -19.46
N ALA A 547 3.74 21.68 -18.66
CA ALA A 547 4.36 21.44 -17.37
C ALA A 547 3.46 20.67 -16.39
N LYS A 548 4.08 20.02 -15.40
CA LYS A 548 3.35 19.47 -14.23
C LYS A 548 2.76 20.65 -13.44
N LYS A 549 1.49 20.57 -13.04
CA LYS A 549 0.90 21.54 -12.10
C LYS A 549 1.64 21.44 -10.77
N ASP A 550 2.07 22.56 -10.21
CA ASP A 550 2.85 22.62 -8.98
C ASP A 550 1.93 22.81 -7.77
N LEU A 551 1.34 21.71 -7.28
CA LEU A 551 0.39 21.74 -6.17
C LEU A 551 1.05 22.19 -4.86
N ALA A 552 2.29 21.77 -4.59
CA ALA A 552 3.02 22.16 -3.38
C ALA A 552 3.15 23.69 -3.28
N ARG A 553 3.57 24.35 -4.37
CA ARG A 553 3.72 25.81 -4.39
C ARG A 553 2.40 26.56 -4.28
N ILE A 554 1.32 26.00 -4.85
CA ILE A 554 -0.01 26.58 -4.71
C ILE A 554 -0.48 26.48 -3.25
N ALA A 555 -0.32 25.33 -2.60
CA ALA A 555 -0.70 25.19 -1.20
C ALA A 555 0.12 26.11 -0.27
N MET A 556 1.43 26.26 -0.52
CA MET A 556 2.30 27.15 0.26
C MET A 556 1.90 28.63 0.18
N SER A 557 1.08 29.07 -0.79
CA SER A 557 0.67 30.49 -0.86
C SER A 557 -0.36 30.90 0.20
N TYR A 558 -0.98 29.95 0.91
CA TYR A 558 -1.90 30.26 2.00
C TYR A 558 -1.19 30.58 3.33
N GLU A 559 0.10 30.23 3.46
CA GLU A 559 0.95 30.42 4.66
C GLU A 559 0.50 29.72 5.96
N ASN A 560 -0.77 29.29 6.07
CA ASN A 560 -1.33 28.50 7.17
C ASN A 560 -1.47 27.00 6.87
N VAL A 561 -0.83 26.52 5.80
CA VAL A 561 -0.90 25.12 5.38
C VAL A 561 0.47 24.47 5.57
N TYR A 562 0.56 23.38 6.31
CA TYR A 562 1.76 22.55 6.31
C TYR A 562 1.87 21.82 4.97
N VAL A 563 3.02 21.88 4.29
CA VAL A 563 3.19 21.22 2.98
C VAL A 563 4.47 20.39 2.97
N ALA A 564 4.38 19.11 2.62
CA ALA A 564 5.54 18.25 2.44
C ALA A 564 5.53 17.54 1.08
N HIS A 565 6.70 17.46 0.46
CA HIS A 565 6.93 16.65 -0.73
C HIS A 565 7.90 15.53 -0.36
N VAL A 566 7.44 14.28 -0.45
CA VAL A 566 8.11 13.11 0.12
C VAL A 566 8.38 12.03 -0.93
N ALA A 567 9.48 11.30 -0.75
CA ALA A 567 9.83 10.11 -1.53
C ALA A 567 10.61 9.15 -0.62
N TYR A 568 9.93 8.14 -0.07
CA TYR A 568 10.51 7.26 0.95
C TYR A 568 11.73 6.48 0.46
N GLY A 569 11.76 6.12 -0.84
CA GLY A 569 12.86 5.39 -1.44
C GLY A 569 14.13 6.22 -1.56
N ALA A 570 14.01 7.56 -1.56
CA ALA A 570 15.14 8.48 -1.61
C ALA A 570 15.55 8.98 -0.22
N LYS A 571 14.60 9.29 0.67
CA LYS A 571 14.89 9.81 2.02
C LYS A 571 13.82 9.38 3.04
N ASP A 572 13.88 8.12 3.44
CA ASP A 572 12.94 7.48 4.38
C ASP A 572 12.72 8.24 5.70
N VAL A 573 13.79 8.72 6.34
CA VAL A 573 13.69 9.49 7.60
C VAL A 573 12.94 10.82 7.39
N GLN A 574 13.15 11.50 6.26
CA GLN A 574 12.41 12.72 5.95
C GLN A 574 10.91 12.44 5.75
N THR A 575 10.57 11.31 5.14
CA THR A 575 9.18 10.90 4.99
C THR A 575 8.53 10.64 6.35
N LEU A 576 9.22 9.93 7.26
CA LEU A 576 8.74 9.71 8.62
C LEU A 576 8.47 11.04 9.35
N HIS A 577 9.43 11.95 9.33
CA HIS A 577 9.30 13.25 9.99
C HIS A 577 8.19 14.11 9.39
N ALA A 578 8.01 14.09 8.07
CA ALA A 578 6.91 14.80 7.42
C ALA A 578 5.53 14.34 7.90
N PHE A 579 5.33 13.03 8.11
CA PHE A 579 4.05 12.49 8.62
C PHE A 579 3.78 12.92 10.06
N ILE A 580 4.81 12.88 10.91
CA ILE A 580 4.71 13.29 12.33
C ILE A 580 4.45 14.80 12.42
N GLU A 581 5.19 15.61 11.66
CA GLU A 581 5.04 17.05 11.65
C GLU A 581 3.65 17.48 11.14
N ALA A 582 3.20 16.90 10.03
CA ALA A 582 1.87 17.13 9.46
C ALA A 582 0.75 16.82 10.47
N GLU A 583 0.79 15.65 11.12
CA GLU A 583 -0.27 15.25 12.07
C GLU A 583 -0.26 16.05 13.37
N SER A 584 0.93 16.55 13.74
CA SER A 584 1.09 17.43 14.90
C SER A 584 0.70 18.88 14.63
N TYR A 585 0.56 19.28 13.37
CA TYR A 585 0.19 20.64 13.01
C TYR A 585 -1.30 20.86 13.28
N ASP A 586 -1.63 21.92 14.01
CA ASP A 586 -3.02 22.26 14.32
C ASP A 586 -3.64 23.10 13.20
N GLY A 587 -3.84 22.45 12.06
CA GLY A 587 -4.33 23.09 10.84
C GLY A 587 -4.26 22.14 9.64
N PRO A 588 -4.48 22.65 8.43
CA PRO A 588 -4.47 21.83 7.22
C PRO A 588 -3.04 21.42 6.87
N SER A 589 -2.86 20.12 6.66
CA SER A 589 -1.58 19.53 6.27
C SER A 589 -1.71 18.83 4.92
N LEU A 590 -0.76 19.05 4.01
CA LEU A 590 -0.70 18.44 2.68
C LEU A 590 0.63 17.70 2.49
N ILE A 591 0.56 16.37 2.39
CA ILE A 591 1.68 15.52 2.02
C ILE A 591 1.48 15.05 0.58
N ILE A 592 2.42 15.37 -0.30
CA ILE A 592 2.46 14.91 -1.69
C ILE A 592 3.58 13.86 -1.80
N ALA A 593 3.19 12.62 -2.02
CA ALA A 593 4.07 11.47 -1.98
C ALA A 593 4.30 10.90 -3.38
N TYR A 594 5.56 10.81 -3.83
CA TYR A 594 5.87 10.18 -5.11
C TYR A 594 5.58 8.68 -5.03
N ALA A 595 4.72 8.20 -5.91
CA ALA A 595 4.29 6.81 -5.95
C ALA A 595 4.59 6.18 -7.32
N PRO A 596 5.74 5.49 -7.49
CA PRO A 596 6.02 4.71 -8.69
C PRO A 596 4.92 3.70 -9.00
N CYS A 597 4.53 3.60 -10.28
CA CYS A 597 3.39 2.81 -10.73
C CYS A 597 3.74 1.99 -11.99
N ILE A 598 3.06 0.85 -12.16
CA ILE A 598 3.16 0.03 -13.39
C ILE A 598 2.85 0.84 -14.66
N ALA A 599 2.05 1.90 -14.55
CA ALA A 599 1.72 2.79 -15.67
C ALA A 599 2.93 3.59 -16.17
N HIS A 600 4.01 3.70 -15.39
CA HIS A 600 5.28 4.28 -15.84
C HIS A 600 6.05 3.35 -16.77
N GLY A 601 5.69 2.05 -16.77
CA GLY A 601 6.34 1.01 -17.53
C GLY A 601 7.74 0.69 -17.01
N ILE A 602 7.86 0.67 -15.68
CA ILE A 602 9.02 0.22 -14.91
C ILE A 602 8.72 -1.14 -14.27
N ASP A 603 9.76 -1.89 -13.93
CA ASP A 603 9.59 -2.97 -12.97
C ASP A 603 9.50 -2.35 -11.56
N LEU A 604 8.46 -2.71 -10.81
CA LEU A 604 8.27 -2.19 -9.46
C LEU A 604 9.20 -2.86 -8.43
N GLU A 605 9.96 -3.88 -8.81
CA GLU A 605 11.15 -4.29 -8.03
C GLU A 605 12.18 -3.14 -7.93
N ASP A 606 12.23 -2.23 -8.91
CA ASP A 606 13.12 -1.05 -8.93
C ASP A 606 12.51 0.20 -8.26
N ASN A 607 11.44 0.06 -7.46
CA ASN A 607 10.70 1.21 -6.90
C ASN A 607 11.60 2.25 -6.23
N HIS A 608 12.48 1.83 -5.31
CA HIS A 608 13.36 2.76 -4.58
C HIS A 608 14.33 3.48 -5.51
N ARG A 609 14.90 2.76 -6.48
CA ARG A 609 15.77 3.34 -7.49
C ARG A 609 15.04 4.43 -8.28
N GLN A 610 13.78 4.22 -8.65
CA GLN A 610 13.02 5.23 -9.39
C GLN A 610 12.75 6.47 -8.54
N GLN A 611 12.43 6.31 -7.26
CA GLN A 611 12.31 7.44 -6.34
C GLN A 611 13.62 8.21 -6.19
N GLN A 612 14.76 7.50 -6.08
CA GLN A 612 16.08 8.13 -6.01
C GLN A 612 16.41 8.91 -7.30
N LEU A 613 16.18 8.31 -8.48
CA LEU A 613 16.38 8.98 -9.77
C LEU A 613 15.48 10.23 -9.92
N ALA A 614 14.25 10.17 -9.44
CA ALA A 614 13.33 11.30 -9.46
C ALA A 614 13.86 12.47 -8.61
N VAL A 615 14.40 12.19 -7.41
CA VAL A 615 15.00 13.22 -6.55
C VAL A 615 16.31 13.75 -7.15
N ASP A 616 17.23 12.86 -7.53
CA ASP A 616 18.56 13.21 -8.03
C ASP A 616 18.52 14.01 -9.33
N SER A 617 17.47 13.84 -10.14
CA SER A 617 17.28 14.59 -11.38
C SER A 617 16.58 15.94 -11.21
N GLY A 618 16.07 16.25 -10.00
CA GLY A 618 15.21 17.41 -9.75
C GLY A 618 13.76 17.24 -10.23
N HIS A 619 13.38 16.07 -10.76
CA HIS A 619 11.99 15.75 -11.08
C HIS A 619 11.10 15.84 -9.83
N TRP A 620 11.62 15.44 -8.68
CA TRP A 620 10.89 15.41 -7.41
C TRP A 620 11.70 16.01 -6.25
N PRO A 621 11.80 17.35 -6.11
CA PRO A 621 12.52 17.97 -4.99
C PRO A 621 11.85 17.66 -3.65
N LEU A 622 12.60 17.29 -2.63
CA LEU A 622 12.06 17.01 -1.30
C LEU A 622 12.04 18.29 -0.47
N LEU A 623 10.90 18.62 0.14
CA LEU A 623 10.74 19.83 0.94
C LEU A 623 9.70 19.63 2.04
N ARG A 624 9.77 20.50 3.06
CA ARG A 624 8.75 20.67 4.10
C ARG A 624 8.57 22.16 4.37
N PHE A 625 7.33 22.61 4.34
CA PHE A 625 6.91 23.95 4.71
C PHE A 625 6.11 23.84 6.00
N ASP A 626 6.63 24.39 7.10
CA ASP A 626 5.98 24.36 8.41
C ASP A 626 5.67 25.79 8.87
N PRO A 627 4.39 26.20 8.85
CA PRO A 627 3.95 27.54 9.28
C PRO A 627 4.45 27.93 10.68
N ARG A 628 4.59 26.98 11.61
CA ARG A 628 5.03 27.23 13.00
C ARG A 628 6.46 27.77 13.10
N ARG A 629 7.25 27.64 12.04
CA ARG A 629 8.61 28.20 11.98
C ARG A 629 8.58 29.71 11.75
N ALA A 630 7.62 30.21 10.98
CA ALA A 630 7.47 31.64 10.74
C ALA A 630 7.16 32.40 12.04
N GLU A 631 6.36 31.79 12.94
CA GLU A 631 6.10 32.32 14.30
C GLU A 631 7.37 32.48 15.15
N LYS A 632 8.44 31.77 14.79
CA LYS A 632 9.75 31.82 15.45
C LYS A 632 10.77 32.64 14.63
N ASN A 633 10.31 33.45 13.68
CA ASN A 633 11.15 34.24 12.78
C ASN A 633 12.16 33.37 11.98
N HIS A 634 11.78 32.13 11.69
CA HIS A 634 12.55 31.23 10.84
C HIS A 634 11.82 30.98 9.53
N ASN A 635 12.56 30.79 8.44
CA ASN A 635 11.96 30.46 7.16
C ASN A 635 11.12 29.16 7.30
N PRO A 636 9.82 29.19 6.95
CA PRO A 636 8.93 28.04 7.02
C PRO A 636 9.30 26.95 6.02
N LEU A 637 9.89 27.30 4.87
CA LEU A 637 10.32 26.36 3.87
C LEU A 637 11.71 25.80 4.20
N HIS A 638 11.79 24.48 4.31
CA HIS A 638 13.03 23.71 4.39
C HIS A 638 13.15 22.81 3.15
N LEU A 639 14.18 23.04 2.33
CA LEU A 639 14.49 22.20 1.16
C LEU A 639 15.37 21.01 1.60
N ASP A 640 14.78 19.82 1.62
CA ASP A 640 15.38 18.59 2.13
C ASP A 640 16.25 17.82 1.11
N SER A 641 16.03 18.06 -0.18
CA SER A 641 16.83 17.49 -1.28
C SER A 641 18.00 18.40 -1.64
N LYS A 642 19.12 17.79 -2.05
CA LYS A 642 20.25 18.51 -2.65
C LYS A 642 19.92 19.01 -4.07
N PRO A 643 20.69 19.94 -4.62
CA PRO A 643 20.62 20.29 -6.04
C PRO A 643 20.70 19.05 -6.95
N PRO A 644 20.01 19.05 -8.10
CA PRO A 644 20.04 17.94 -9.04
C PRO A 644 21.47 17.51 -9.38
N SER A 645 21.78 16.23 -9.20
CA SER A 645 23.09 15.63 -9.43
C SER A 645 23.19 14.83 -10.73
N ILE A 646 22.05 14.52 -11.37
CA ILE A 646 22.00 13.87 -12.67
C ILE A 646 21.12 14.65 -13.66
N PRO A 647 21.34 14.53 -14.98
CA PRO A 647 20.43 15.09 -15.98
C PRO A 647 19.04 14.43 -15.92
N TYR A 648 17.98 15.21 -16.17
CA TYR A 648 16.59 14.72 -16.26
C TYR A 648 16.39 13.59 -17.27
N ARG A 649 17.21 13.59 -18.33
CA ARG A 649 17.23 12.51 -19.33
C ARG A 649 17.47 11.13 -18.71
N GLU A 650 18.28 11.01 -17.66
CA GLU A 650 18.58 9.72 -17.04
C GLU A 650 17.34 9.12 -16.36
N PHE A 651 16.57 9.95 -15.64
CA PHE A 651 15.26 9.57 -15.11
C PHE A 651 14.26 9.28 -16.24
N ALA A 652 14.10 10.17 -17.22
CA ALA A 652 13.13 9.95 -18.29
C ALA A 652 13.42 8.66 -19.09
N ARG A 653 14.69 8.31 -19.31
CA ARG A 653 15.07 7.08 -20.02
C ARG A 653 14.83 5.80 -19.21
N SER A 654 14.68 5.86 -17.89
CA SER A 654 14.39 4.66 -17.09
C SER A 654 12.94 4.19 -17.24
N GLU A 655 12.04 5.02 -17.78
CA GLU A 655 10.60 4.72 -17.82
C GLU A 655 10.06 4.55 -19.24
N ALA A 656 9.20 3.54 -19.46
CA ALA A 656 8.63 3.29 -20.79
C ALA A 656 7.74 4.46 -21.27
N ARG A 657 7.06 5.16 -20.34
CA ARG A 657 6.17 6.28 -20.66
C ARG A 657 6.87 7.45 -21.35
N PHE A 658 8.19 7.60 -21.24
CA PHE A 658 8.95 8.54 -22.07
C PHE A 658 9.62 7.84 -23.27
N ASN A 659 10.18 6.63 -23.07
CA ASN A 659 10.84 5.84 -24.12
C ASN A 659 9.97 5.59 -25.37
N MET A 660 8.66 5.41 -25.20
CA MET A 660 7.73 5.27 -26.33
C MET A 660 7.66 6.51 -27.22
N LEU A 661 7.87 7.70 -26.65
CA LEU A 661 7.86 8.94 -27.42
C LEU A 661 9.07 9.03 -28.35
N TRP A 662 10.27 8.69 -27.89
CA TRP A 662 11.46 8.65 -28.75
C TRP A 662 11.32 7.68 -29.91
N ARG A 663 10.56 6.59 -29.74
CA ARG A 663 10.31 5.60 -30.81
C ARG A 663 9.30 6.09 -31.85
N SER A 664 8.30 6.86 -31.42
CA SER A 664 7.18 7.26 -32.28
C SER A 664 7.35 8.67 -32.86
N HIS A 665 7.93 9.60 -32.11
CA HIS A 665 8.11 11.02 -32.45
C HIS A 665 9.47 11.54 -31.94
N PRO A 666 10.61 11.10 -32.51
CA PRO A 666 11.95 11.36 -31.97
C PRO A 666 12.30 12.85 -31.83
N GLU A 667 11.99 13.68 -32.82
CA GLU A 667 12.27 15.13 -32.76
C GLU A 667 11.47 15.82 -31.65
N GLN A 668 10.19 15.45 -31.51
CA GLN A 668 9.33 15.97 -30.44
C GLN A 668 9.79 15.50 -29.07
N ALA A 669 10.26 14.26 -28.95
CA ALA A 669 10.81 13.71 -27.71
C ALA A 669 12.02 14.53 -27.23
N GLU A 670 12.95 14.84 -28.12
CA GLU A 670 14.14 15.65 -27.79
C GLU A 670 13.77 17.09 -27.43
N ARG A 671 12.81 17.70 -28.14
CA ARG A 671 12.30 19.04 -27.80
C ARG A 671 11.65 19.06 -26.41
N LEU A 672 10.71 18.16 -26.14
CA LEU A 672 10.01 18.10 -24.85
C LEU A 672 10.96 17.74 -23.70
N LEU A 673 11.97 16.90 -23.95
CA LEU A 673 13.00 16.61 -22.96
C LEU A 673 13.81 17.85 -22.59
N SER A 674 14.23 18.66 -23.58
CA SER A 674 14.96 19.90 -23.33
C SER A 674 14.13 20.89 -22.51
N GLU A 675 12.85 21.05 -22.86
CA GLU A 675 11.91 21.88 -22.11
C GLU A 675 11.70 21.35 -20.68
N ALA A 676 11.58 20.03 -20.50
CA ALA A 676 11.43 19.41 -19.19
C ALA A 676 12.69 19.59 -18.33
N GLN A 677 13.89 19.46 -18.92
CA GLN A 677 15.15 19.73 -18.21
C GLN A 677 15.21 21.17 -17.70
N HIS A 678 14.81 22.14 -18.53
CA HIS A 678 14.73 23.54 -18.10
C HIS A 678 13.71 23.72 -16.96
N GLU A 679 12.53 23.12 -17.08
CA GLU A 679 11.46 23.19 -16.09
C GLU A 679 11.88 22.64 -14.71
N VAL A 680 12.53 21.47 -14.66
CA VAL A 680 12.96 20.89 -13.38
C VAL A 680 14.07 21.72 -12.73
N SER A 681 14.99 22.27 -13.52
CA SER A 681 16.06 23.15 -13.03
C SER A 681 15.50 24.47 -12.47
N GLU A 682 14.58 25.10 -13.20
CA GLU A 682 13.91 26.34 -12.76
C GLU A 682 13.06 26.12 -11.50
N ARG A 683 12.33 25.02 -11.43
CA ARG A 683 11.53 24.69 -10.24
C ARG A 683 12.40 24.50 -9.01
N PHE A 684 13.50 23.74 -9.13
CA PHE A 684 14.44 23.58 -8.02
C PHE A 684 15.04 24.93 -7.60
N HIS A 685 15.51 25.73 -8.56
CA HIS A 685 16.09 27.05 -8.27
C HIS A 685 15.10 27.96 -7.55
N ARG A 686 13.82 27.95 -7.95
CA ARG A 686 12.77 28.71 -7.28
C ARG A 686 12.54 28.27 -5.84
N TYR A 687 12.48 26.97 -5.56
CA TYR A 687 12.36 26.50 -4.17
C TYR A 687 13.58 26.84 -3.34
N GLN A 688 14.78 26.78 -3.92
CA GLN A 688 16.00 27.21 -3.25
C GLN A 688 15.92 28.70 -2.87
N GLN A 689 15.53 29.57 -3.82
CA GLN A 689 15.32 30.99 -3.53
C GLN A 689 14.32 31.22 -2.40
N LEU A 690 13.19 30.50 -2.40
CA LEU A 690 12.19 30.60 -1.35
C LEU A 690 12.72 30.13 0.01
N ALA A 691 13.53 29.07 0.05
CA ALA A 691 14.15 28.55 1.27
C ALA A 691 15.27 29.45 1.80
N ASP A 692 15.89 30.26 0.93
CA ASP A 692 16.94 31.22 1.27
C ASP A 692 16.40 32.62 1.60
N LEU A 693 15.08 32.85 1.48
CA LEU A 693 14.48 34.12 1.91
C LEU A 693 14.76 34.37 3.39
N ASP A 694 15.07 35.63 3.71
CA ASP A 694 15.25 36.09 5.08
C ASP A 694 13.88 36.32 5.74
N TRP A 695 13.70 35.72 6.91
CA TRP A 695 12.49 35.81 7.75
C TRP A 695 12.79 36.44 9.12
N SER A 696 13.97 37.05 9.27
CA SER A 696 14.26 37.87 10.44
C SER A 696 13.31 39.06 10.54
N GLU A 697 13.02 39.50 11.77
CA GLU A 697 12.15 40.66 11.99
C GLU A 697 12.68 41.87 11.23
N THR A 698 11.82 42.46 10.40
CA THR A 698 12.09 43.77 9.83
C THR A 698 11.92 44.83 10.92
N GLU A 699 12.89 45.75 11.05
CA GLU A 699 12.71 46.93 11.90
C GLU A 699 11.50 47.71 11.38
N GLY A 700 10.37 47.60 12.08
CA GLY A 700 9.14 48.29 11.71
C GLY A 700 9.36 49.81 11.65
N PRO A 701 8.52 50.54 10.90
CA PRO A 701 8.66 51.98 10.82
C PRO A 701 8.55 52.58 12.23
N VAL A 702 9.64 53.20 12.70
CA VAL A 702 9.64 54.00 13.94
C VAL A 702 8.55 55.05 13.79
N MET A 703 7.43 54.87 14.51
CA MET A 703 6.39 55.90 14.60
C MET A 703 7.03 57.13 15.23
N LYS A 704 7.42 58.11 14.39
CA LYS A 704 7.81 59.44 14.84
C LYS A 704 6.63 59.98 15.65
N LYS A 705 6.81 60.09 16.97
CA LYS A 705 5.91 60.86 17.82
C LYS A 705 5.85 62.28 17.26
N THR A 706 4.76 62.63 16.58
CA THR A 706 4.43 64.00 16.25
C THR A 706 4.27 64.75 17.57
N LYS A 707 5.20 65.66 17.86
CA LYS A 707 4.99 66.67 18.92
C LYS A 707 3.74 67.46 18.55
N PRO A 708 2.79 67.69 19.48
CA PRO A 708 1.71 68.63 19.23
C PRO A 708 2.29 70.02 19.00
N GLU A 709 1.98 70.62 17.86
CA GLU A 709 2.29 72.02 17.58
C GLU A 709 1.47 72.94 18.51
N GLY A 710 2.14 73.99 18.96
CA GLY A 710 1.76 74.91 20.03
C GLY A 710 0.29 75.34 20.10
N ALA A 711 -0.26 75.24 21.32
CA ALA A 711 -1.17 76.25 21.82
C ALA A 711 -0.32 77.47 22.22
N ASN A 712 -0.37 78.53 21.41
CA ASN A 712 0.15 79.84 21.76
C ASN A 712 -0.77 80.51 22.79
N ASP A 713 -0.15 81.18 23.74
CA ASP A 713 -0.73 82.12 24.70
C ASP A 713 -1.55 83.23 24.01
N ALA A 714 -2.78 83.44 24.49
CA ALA A 714 -3.47 84.74 24.63
C ALA A 714 -4.70 84.61 25.53
#